data_AF-A0A7X4J279-F1
#
_entry.id   AF-A0A7X4J279-F1
#
_cell.length_a   1.000
_cell.length_b   1.000
_cell.length_c   1.000
_cell.angle_alpha   90.00
_cell.angle_beta   90.00
_cell.angle_gamma   90.00
#
_symmetry.space_group_name_H-M   'P 1'
#
loop_
_entity.id
_entity.type
_entity.pdbx_description
1 polymer ?
#
loop_
_entity_poly.entity_id
_entity_poly.type
_entity_poly.pdbx_seq_one_letter_code
_entity_poly.pdbx_strand_id
1 'polypeptide(L)'
;MAQARRGPQRASFYNAEEPVTAQPLRYFGQLPRIGPVAAAIAVLAGTPMPATAQAGSQAANTPTFADDIAPLVLTHCAPCHRPGEVAPFPLLGYDDVRRRARQIAEVTASRYMPPWKPEPGYGGPFVGSRRLADADVELFRRWAEAGTPAGDLSRLPATPEPAAEGWRLGEPDVIVRMPEPFGVPADGPDTFRNFVLPIPIDRAAFVAGLEFRPGNARVAHHANLRIDRSRASRELDAQDPLPGYEGPISPQAHYPDGHFLGWTPGQLPPLAEPGMAWRLEPGSDFVIQLHMQSTGRFESIQSSVGLYFTDEPPVRTPVMLRLGRQNIDIPPGDSGYVIRDRFTLPVGAELIGVQPHAHFRAREINGRVEYPDGQTEHLIRIEDWDFNWQDVYRYRDRPFLPAGTTLSMEYVYDNSADNPRNPDRPPRRVLFGQFSNDEMGDLWLQLLPGTEADRVTLQRSIMPKILNEDIVGYESMLIAQPENAVLHRDVAVLYMTAGRTAAAVEHYRRSLELDPASATAHYNLATLLAAGGGLEEAISHFRRAVELRPDHGSAHNNLGAVLNAVGRASEALGHFERAVALEPENAAAHSNLASALAAAGRREEAIVHYERALELDPSDTDTRAALARLLGEADGAGSNVTYHQDVAPILHARCVACHRPGAIAPFSLATYADARPQADRIAAAATARRMPPWKPTGPAGRFVGERRLTDDQIATLTAWAARGAPAGESPAGEPPAGTRTVTAATDEADGADRLGPPDLVVTMPVPYRLAPGGPDVYRNFTLPVPLAERRWVRAVELRPGAGGMRAIHHARIMLDPSGAARALDAADASGPGYDGLMLDHARFPPGHFLGWAPGRTPAAVPDEIAWPLDPGADFVLQLHLLPDASERLDIQPEVALHFADRPAPLTPVSVLLTSKAIRIPAGDDAHVIQDSYRLPVAVDLLAVAPHMHYLGRHVEANATLPDGTERALLRIDDWDFNWQDEYRYREPVHLPAGTRVAVRFTFDNSAGNPSNPNDPPAEVRFGPSASDEMAELMLQVLPVGDTATLLASLAVKGARDDILAYQTLLQADPDDPVNHTALAVRYLDVGEHAVAGEHLTRAIALAPEFADAHYNLGSVRLAEGDIPGAIAAFRRAIELRPDYAEAHNNLGGLLASTGAADEAATHFRAAIEADPANAGAHFNLAGLLFGRGDTRAAIEHYRAALEVAPDDADTLYNLAVALRSTGDDADAEEAGAHHARALAIDPSLAAR
;
A
#
# COMPACT_ATOMS: atom_id res chain seq x y z
N MET A 1 20.28 37.37 -10.82
CA MET A 1 19.92 37.19 -9.39
C MET A 1 18.42 36.91 -9.36
N ALA A 2 17.98 35.67 -9.08
CA ALA A 2 17.67 35.18 -7.73
C ALA A 2 16.51 35.99 -7.08
N GLN A 3 15.43 35.41 -6.54
CA GLN A 3 15.09 34.02 -6.13
C GLN A 3 13.53 33.90 -6.08
N ALA A 4 12.89 32.75 -6.40
CA ALA A 4 12.38 31.68 -5.49
C ALA A 4 11.25 32.13 -4.50
N ARG A 5 10.25 31.33 -4.07
CA ARG A 5 9.77 29.94 -4.36
C ARG A 5 8.33 29.72 -3.76
N ARG A 6 7.75 28.52 -3.93
CA ARG A 6 6.42 27.99 -3.48
C ARG A 6 6.20 27.84 -1.95
N GLY A 7 4.95 27.66 -1.47
CA GLY A 7 4.63 26.91 -0.22
C GLY A 7 3.12 26.75 0.16
N PRO A 8 2.60 25.61 0.72
CA PRO A 8 1.13 25.33 0.80
C PRO A 8 0.45 25.18 2.21
N GLN A 9 -0.81 24.69 2.19
CA GLN A 9 -1.94 24.76 3.16
C GLN A 9 -1.84 24.02 4.54
N ARG A 10 -2.84 24.32 5.43
CA ARG A 10 -3.26 23.56 6.64
C ARG A 10 -4.79 23.71 6.91
N ALA A 11 -5.36 22.84 7.75
CA ALA A 11 -6.80 22.75 8.11
C ALA A 11 -7.12 23.06 9.61
N SER A 12 -8.40 23.29 9.97
CA SER A 12 -8.95 23.28 11.36
C SER A 12 -10.50 23.30 11.45
N PHE A 13 -11.06 23.08 12.65
CA PHE A 13 -12.51 23.05 13.04
C PHE A 13 -12.89 24.25 13.97
N TYR A 14 -14.04 24.43 14.68
CA TYR A 14 -15.26 23.63 15.01
C TYR A 14 -16.43 24.58 15.48
N ASN A 15 -17.68 24.07 15.53
CA ASN A 15 -18.82 24.43 16.44
C ASN A 15 -19.74 25.68 16.29
N ALA A 16 -21.03 25.40 15.94
CA ALA A 16 -22.28 25.58 16.75
C ALA A 16 -23.25 26.82 16.67
N GLU A 17 -24.57 26.46 16.69
CA GLU A 17 -25.83 27.18 17.03
C GLU A 17 -26.65 28.01 15.98
N GLU A 18 -27.99 27.84 16.02
CA GLU A 18 -29.05 28.40 15.13
C GLU A 18 -29.66 29.76 15.61
N PRO A 19 -30.45 30.45 14.74
CA PRO A 19 -31.86 30.68 15.11
C PRO A 19 -32.92 30.57 13.97
N VAL A 20 -34.21 30.55 14.38
CA VAL A 20 -35.39 30.07 13.63
C VAL A 20 -36.26 31.15 12.95
N THR A 21 -36.85 30.87 11.78
CA THR A 21 -38.26 31.14 11.29
C THR A 21 -38.34 31.07 9.74
N ALA A 22 -39.42 30.68 9.03
CA ALA A 22 -40.85 30.53 9.35
C ALA A 22 -41.58 29.36 8.58
N GLN A 23 -42.81 29.06 9.03
CA GLN A 23 -43.78 28.01 8.60
C GLN A 23 -44.64 28.39 7.36
N PRO A 24 -45.53 27.52 6.75
CA PRO A 24 -46.38 26.46 7.37
C PRO A 24 -46.59 25.14 6.56
N LEU A 25 -47.05 24.02 7.19
CA LEU A 25 -48.48 23.65 7.28
C LEU A 25 -48.81 22.57 8.35
N ARG A 26 -50.05 22.63 8.85
CA ARG A 26 -50.62 22.01 10.07
C ARG A 26 -50.95 20.51 9.95
N TYR A 27 -50.96 19.77 11.08
CA TYR A 27 -52.20 19.31 11.78
C TYR A 27 -51.91 18.76 13.20
N PHE A 28 -52.97 18.62 14.03
CA PHE A 28 -52.97 18.36 15.49
C PHE A 28 -52.73 16.88 15.88
N GLY A 29 -52.35 16.50 17.13
CA GLY A 29 -52.00 17.34 18.29
C GLY A 29 -51.90 16.61 19.66
N GLN A 30 -51.73 17.42 20.72
CA GLN A 30 -51.86 17.18 22.18
C GLN A 30 -50.81 16.33 22.96
N LEU A 31 -50.04 17.06 23.78
CA LEU A 31 -49.28 16.62 24.97
C LEU A 31 -49.98 17.09 26.27
N PRO A 32 -49.57 16.58 27.44
CA PRO A 32 -49.15 17.47 28.53
C PRO A 32 -47.79 17.03 29.12
N ARG A 33 -46.73 17.83 28.96
CA ARG A 33 -46.27 18.91 29.87
C ARG A 33 -45.79 18.46 31.26
N ILE A 34 -44.47 18.49 31.44
CA ILE A 34 -43.78 18.70 32.72
C ILE A 34 -42.93 19.98 32.57
N GLY A 35 -42.88 20.83 33.61
CA GLY A 35 -42.10 22.07 33.63
C GLY A 35 -40.93 22.01 34.64
N PRO A 36 -39.84 22.77 34.43
CA PRO A 36 -38.59 22.64 35.19
C PRO A 36 -38.39 23.72 36.26
N VAL A 37 -37.50 23.48 37.23
CA VAL A 37 -36.82 24.53 38.03
C VAL A 37 -35.37 24.09 38.36
N ALA A 38 -34.42 25.03 38.26
CA ALA A 38 -32.99 24.84 38.50
C ALA A 38 -32.57 25.07 39.98
N ALA A 39 -31.29 24.80 40.28
CA ALA A 39 -30.71 24.86 41.63
C ALA A 39 -30.13 26.23 42.02
N ALA A 40 -30.03 26.49 43.33
CA ALA A 40 -29.17 27.53 43.93
C ALA A 40 -28.76 27.16 45.37
N ILE A 41 -27.60 27.67 45.83
CA ILE A 41 -26.87 27.25 47.03
C ILE A 41 -27.08 28.21 48.21
N ALA A 42 -27.15 27.69 49.45
CA ALA A 42 -26.81 28.44 50.68
C ALA A 42 -26.44 27.50 51.85
N VAL A 43 -25.57 27.96 52.75
CA VAL A 43 -24.98 27.19 53.87
C VAL A 43 -25.43 27.76 55.22
N LEU A 44 -25.85 26.92 56.19
CA LEU A 44 -25.42 26.94 57.62
C LEU A 44 -26.26 26.04 58.56
N ALA A 45 -25.54 25.20 59.32
CA ALA A 45 -25.72 24.74 60.72
C ALA A 45 -27.12 24.56 61.36
N GLY A 46 -27.31 23.39 62.03
CA GLY A 46 -28.23 23.24 63.18
C GLY A 46 -29.05 21.96 63.23
N THR A 47 -28.78 21.09 64.21
CA THR A 47 -29.58 19.89 64.59
C THR A 47 -30.88 20.27 65.34
N PRO A 48 -31.84 19.35 65.65
CA PRO A 48 -31.87 17.89 65.45
C PRO A 48 -33.16 17.33 64.76
N MET A 49 -33.25 16.01 64.61
CA MET A 49 -34.50 15.31 64.24
C MET A 49 -35.60 15.47 65.32
N PRO A 50 -36.87 15.25 64.95
CA PRO A 50 -37.49 14.02 65.42
C PRO A 50 -38.18 13.20 64.31
N ALA A 51 -38.22 11.89 64.50
CA ALA A 51 -38.89 10.96 63.61
C ALA A 51 -40.37 10.74 63.99
N THR A 52 -41.25 10.69 62.99
CA THR A 52 -42.41 9.79 62.85
C THR A 52 -43.02 10.03 61.46
N ALA A 53 -42.78 9.19 60.46
CA ALA A 53 -43.40 7.88 60.24
C ALA A 53 -44.87 7.94 59.77
N GLN A 54 -45.07 7.87 58.46
CA GLN A 54 -46.20 7.14 57.86
C GLN A 54 -45.81 6.59 56.48
N ALA A 55 -45.07 5.48 56.48
CA ALA A 55 -44.95 4.64 55.30
C ALA A 55 -46.19 3.73 55.21
N GLY A 56 -46.87 3.74 54.06
CA GLY A 56 -47.95 2.79 53.79
C GLY A 56 -47.38 1.38 53.64
N SER A 57 -47.91 0.42 54.39
CA SER A 57 -47.44 -0.97 54.33
C SER A 57 -47.88 -1.66 53.04
N GLN A 58 -46.93 -1.94 52.14
CA GLN A 58 -47.02 -3.15 51.33
C GLN A 58 -46.45 -4.30 52.16
N ALA A 59 -47.23 -5.38 52.31
CA ALA A 59 -46.71 -6.61 52.88
C ALA A 59 -45.69 -7.18 51.88
N ALA A 60 -44.44 -7.33 52.33
CA ALA A 60 -43.42 -7.97 51.50
C ALA A 60 -43.75 -9.45 51.36
N ASN A 61 -44.27 -9.84 50.18
CA ASN A 61 -44.44 -11.25 49.84
C ASN A 61 -43.09 -11.96 49.96
N THR A 62 -43.09 -13.12 50.61
CA THR A 62 -41.92 -14.00 50.67
C THR A 62 -41.67 -14.56 49.26
N PRO A 63 -40.48 -14.35 48.67
CA PRO A 63 -40.20 -14.87 47.33
C PRO A 63 -40.25 -16.40 47.33
N THR A 64 -40.69 -17.01 46.24
CA THR A 64 -40.83 -18.46 46.07
C THR A 64 -39.98 -18.99 44.93
N PHE A 65 -39.74 -20.31 44.90
CA PHE A 65 -38.99 -20.90 43.81
C PHE A 65 -39.69 -20.76 42.46
N ALA A 66 -40.98 -21.12 42.38
CA ALA A 66 -41.72 -21.14 41.13
C ALA A 66 -41.84 -19.76 40.47
N ASP A 67 -42.20 -18.74 41.25
CA ASP A 67 -42.51 -17.40 40.71
C ASP A 67 -41.27 -16.49 40.60
N ASP A 68 -40.31 -16.55 41.53
CA ASP A 68 -39.21 -15.59 41.62
C ASP A 68 -37.83 -16.17 41.25
N ILE A 69 -37.50 -17.40 41.66
CA ILE A 69 -36.12 -17.94 41.54
C ILE A 69 -35.91 -18.80 40.29
N ALA A 70 -36.92 -19.59 39.89
CA ALA A 70 -36.82 -20.45 38.72
C ALA A 70 -36.53 -19.68 37.42
N PRO A 71 -37.18 -18.51 37.14
CA PRO A 71 -36.84 -17.70 35.97
C PRO A 71 -35.37 -17.24 35.98
N LEU A 72 -34.86 -16.83 37.14
CA LEU A 72 -33.46 -16.37 37.31
C LEU A 72 -32.48 -17.53 37.07
N VAL A 73 -32.70 -18.69 37.71
CA VAL A 73 -31.82 -19.85 37.55
C VAL A 73 -31.83 -20.38 36.12
N LEU A 74 -33.00 -20.54 35.51
CA LEU A 74 -33.13 -21.09 34.16
C LEU A 74 -32.52 -20.18 33.08
N THR A 75 -32.55 -18.86 33.29
CA THR A 75 -31.99 -17.88 32.34
C THR A 75 -30.49 -17.67 32.55
N HIS A 76 -30.05 -17.48 33.81
CA HIS A 76 -28.69 -17.02 34.11
C HIS A 76 -27.70 -18.15 34.45
N CYS A 77 -28.19 -19.28 35.01
CA CYS A 77 -27.32 -20.33 35.57
C CYS A 77 -27.39 -21.66 34.79
N ALA A 78 -28.60 -22.10 34.42
CA ALA A 78 -28.84 -23.38 33.75
C ALA A 78 -28.09 -23.58 32.41
N PRO A 79 -27.72 -22.55 31.61
CA PRO A 79 -26.91 -22.75 30.40
C PRO A 79 -25.53 -23.37 30.63
N CYS A 80 -24.95 -23.20 31.83
CA CYS A 80 -23.69 -23.84 32.24
C CYS A 80 -23.91 -24.98 33.25
N HIS A 81 -25.00 -24.93 34.03
CA HIS A 81 -25.41 -25.95 35.00
C HIS A 81 -26.39 -26.97 34.41
N ARG A 82 -26.02 -27.59 33.28
CA ARG A 82 -26.67 -28.77 32.70
C ARG A 82 -25.73 -29.98 32.80
N PRO A 83 -26.25 -31.22 32.86
CA PRO A 83 -25.41 -32.41 32.78
C PRO A 83 -24.58 -32.41 31.49
N GLY A 84 -23.25 -32.56 31.62
CA GLY A 84 -22.31 -32.56 30.48
C GLY A 84 -21.75 -31.18 30.09
N GLU A 85 -22.25 -30.09 30.66
CA GLU A 85 -21.67 -28.75 30.52
C GLU A 85 -20.54 -28.50 31.54
N VAL A 86 -19.90 -27.33 31.47
CA VAL A 86 -18.73 -26.95 32.28
C VAL A 86 -18.95 -27.02 33.80
N ALA A 87 -20.17 -26.77 34.30
CA ALA A 87 -20.40 -26.75 35.74
C ALA A 87 -20.60 -28.15 36.35
N PRO A 88 -20.02 -28.45 37.54
CA PRO A 88 -19.95 -29.81 38.08
C PRO A 88 -21.27 -30.39 38.61
N PHE A 89 -22.39 -29.67 38.51
CA PHE A 89 -23.71 -30.14 38.94
C PHE A 89 -24.86 -29.39 38.23
N PRO A 90 -26.03 -30.04 38.07
CA PRO A 90 -27.21 -29.41 37.48
C PRO A 90 -27.86 -28.38 38.41
N LEU A 91 -28.53 -27.39 37.79
CA LEU A 91 -29.44 -26.44 38.41
C LEU A 91 -30.71 -26.32 37.55
N LEU A 92 -31.46 -27.41 37.40
CA LEU A 92 -32.60 -27.48 36.46
C LEU A 92 -33.98 -27.51 37.14
N GLY A 93 -34.04 -27.83 38.44
CA GLY A 93 -35.30 -27.89 39.18
C GLY A 93 -35.16 -27.54 40.65
N TYR A 94 -36.31 -27.42 41.33
CA TYR A 94 -36.40 -26.96 42.73
C TYR A 94 -35.44 -27.69 43.68
N ASP A 95 -35.35 -29.03 43.58
CA ASP A 95 -34.47 -29.83 44.42
C ASP A 95 -32.97 -29.52 44.21
N ASP A 96 -32.54 -29.24 42.98
CA ASP A 96 -31.14 -28.91 42.69
C ASP A 96 -30.71 -27.56 43.28
N VAL A 97 -31.60 -26.58 43.17
CA VAL A 97 -31.38 -25.21 43.61
C VAL A 97 -31.50 -25.12 45.14
N ARG A 98 -32.55 -25.69 45.74
CA ARG A 98 -32.77 -25.58 47.20
C ARG A 98 -31.66 -26.24 48.01
N ARG A 99 -31.10 -27.37 47.53
CA ARG A 99 -29.94 -28.05 48.14
C ARG A 99 -28.71 -27.14 48.27
N ARG A 100 -28.62 -26.09 47.44
CA ARG A 100 -27.49 -25.18 47.34
C ARG A 100 -27.88 -23.73 47.62
N ALA A 101 -29.10 -23.44 48.08
CA ALA A 101 -29.64 -22.08 48.18
C ALA A 101 -28.72 -21.10 48.94
N ARG A 102 -28.16 -21.54 50.07
CA ARG A 102 -27.19 -20.74 50.84
C ARG A 102 -25.90 -20.47 50.05
N GLN A 103 -25.36 -21.49 49.39
CA GLN A 103 -24.16 -21.36 48.56
C GLN A 103 -24.41 -20.43 47.37
N ILE A 104 -25.55 -20.58 46.69
CA ILE A 104 -25.97 -19.74 45.55
C ILE A 104 -26.07 -18.27 46.01
N ALA A 105 -26.80 -18.00 47.09
CA ALA A 105 -26.90 -16.65 47.65
C ALA A 105 -25.52 -16.06 47.97
N GLU A 106 -24.64 -16.83 48.62
CA GLU A 106 -23.28 -16.43 48.98
C GLU A 106 -22.40 -16.11 47.76
N VAL A 107 -22.36 -16.97 46.73
CA VAL A 107 -21.53 -16.72 45.52
C VAL A 107 -22.09 -15.64 44.60
N THR A 108 -23.41 -15.41 44.60
CA THR A 108 -24.01 -14.27 43.89
C THR A 108 -23.78 -12.96 44.62
N ALA A 109 -23.76 -12.96 45.97
CA ALA A 109 -23.51 -11.76 46.77
C ALA A 109 -22.04 -11.33 46.77
N SER A 110 -21.11 -12.29 46.77
CA SER A 110 -19.66 -12.01 46.69
C SER A 110 -19.16 -11.67 45.28
N ARG A 111 -20.03 -11.70 44.27
CA ARG A 111 -19.70 -11.57 42.85
C ARG A 111 -18.77 -12.65 42.26
N TYR A 112 -18.65 -13.78 42.94
CA TYR A 112 -17.87 -14.93 42.49
C TYR A 112 -18.49 -15.68 41.29
N MET A 113 -19.83 -15.69 41.14
CA MET A 113 -20.58 -16.40 40.08
C MET A 113 -21.88 -15.65 39.75
N PRO A 114 -22.02 -14.89 38.64
CA PRO A 114 -22.88 -15.28 37.49
C PRO A 114 -22.72 -14.43 36.18
N PRO A 115 -22.15 -14.97 35.10
CA PRO A 115 -20.99 -14.31 34.46
C PRO A 115 -20.93 -12.77 34.61
N TRP A 116 -19.96 -12.30 35.39
CA TRP A 116 -19.62 -10.89 35.53
C TRP A 116 -18.17 -10.66 35.08
N LYS A 117 -17.88 -9.41 34.69
CA LYS A 117 -17.08 -8.97 33.52
C LYS A 117 -17.92 -8.83 32.24
N PRO A 118 -17.80 -7.71 31.51
CA PRO A 118 -17.14 -6.45 31.89
C PRO A 118 -17.92 -5.65 32.95
N GLU A 119 -17.35 -4.51 33.35
CA GLU A 119 -17.94 -3.61 34.34
C GLU A 119 -19.20 -2.89 33.83
N PRO A 120 -20.24 -2.70 34.67
CA PRO A 120 -21.45 -1.98 34.28
C PRO A 120 -21.16 -0.54 33.85
N GLY A 121 -21.65 -0.14 32.67
CA GLY A 121 -21.48 1.22 32.15
C GLY A 121 -20.15 1.48 31.45
N TYR A 122 -19.26 0.48 31.33
CA TYR A 122 -17.98 0.59 30.64
C TYR A 122 -17.97 -0.26 29.38
N GLY A 123 -18.66 0.22 28.35
CA GLY A 123 -18.96 -0.51 27.11
C GLY A 123 -20.44 -0.44 26.76
N GLY A 124 -20.81 -1.06 25.62
CA GLY A 124 -22.21 -1.19 25.22
C GLY A 124 -22.93 -2.36 25.92
N PRO A 125 -24.26 -2.43 25.84
CA PRO A 125 -25.00 -3.62 26.27
C PRO A 125 -24.66 -4.79 25.35
N PHE A 126 -24.11 -5.87 25.90
CA PHE A 126 -23.67 -7.04 25.14
C PHE A 126 -24.76 -8.09 24.95
N VAL A 127 -24.82 -8.69 23.76
CA VAL A 127 -25.70 -9.81 23.42
C VAL A 127 -25.36 -11.02 24.29
N GLY A 128 -26.37 -11.69 24.85
CA GLY A 128 -26.16 -12.90 25.67
C GLY A 128 -25.61 -12.64 27.08
N SER A 129 -25.54 -11.38 27.53
CA SER A 129 -25.17 -11.05 28.91
C SER A 129 -26.12 -11.72 29.91
N ARG A 130 -25.57 -12.61 30.74
CA ARG A 130 -26.29 -13.32 31.81
C ARG A 130 -26.02 -12.69 33.18
N ARG A 131 -25.59 -11.43 33.22
CA ARG A 131 -25.43 -10.60 34.42
C ARG A 131 -26.74 -10.56 35.22
N LEU A 132 -26.71 -10.98 36.50
CA LEU A 132 -27.82 -10.71 37.43
C LEU A 132 -27.82 -9.22 37.85
N ALA A 133 -29.00 -8.66 38.15
CA ALA A 133 -29.10 -7.36 38.79
C ALA A 133 -29.00 -7.49 40.32
N ASP A 134 -28.66 -6.41 41.02
CA ASP A 134 -28.52 -6.44 42.48
C ASP A 134 -29.85 -6.77 43.20
N ALA A 135 -30.99 -6.48 42.57
CA ALA A 135 -32.31 -6.90 43.03
C ALA A 135 -32.54 -8.42 42.94
N ASP A 136 -31.93 -9.09 41.94
CA ASP A 136 -32.02 -10.53 41.73
C ASP A 136 -31.14 -11.29 42.74
N VAL A 137 -29.95 -10.76 43.01
CA VAL A 137 -29.07 -11.23 44.11
C VAL A 137 -29.80 -11.16 45.45
N GLU A 138 -30.52 -10.07 45.70
CA GLU A 138 -31.34 -9.88 46.90
C GLU A 138 -32.60 -10.78 46.93
N LEU A 139 -33.10 -11.26 45.78
CA LEU A 139 -34.12 -12.31 45.73
C LEU A 139 -33.55 -13.67 46.16
N PHE A 140 -32.38 -14.07 45.64
CA PHE A 140 -31.70 -15.30 46.07
C PHE A 140 -31.42 -15.32 47.59
N ARG A 141 -30.93 -14.20 48.14
CA ARG A 141 -30.68 -14.05 49.59
C ARG A 141 -31.96 -14.23 50.40
N ARG A 142 -33.02 -13.47 50.08
CA ARG A 142 -34.30 -13.53 50.82
C ARG A 142 -34.99 -14.89 50.71
N TRP A 143 -34.92 -15.55 49.56
CA TRP A 143 -35.49 -16.90 49.38
C TRP A 143 -34.74 -17.96 50.20
N ALA A 144 -33.40 -17.88 50.25
CA ALA A 144 -32.59 -18.78 51.07
C ALA A 144 -32.87 -18.58 52.58
N GLU A 145 -32.95 -17.32 53.05
CA GLU A 145 -33.27 -16.98 54.43
C GLU A 145 -34.70 -17.37 54.84
N ALA A 146 -35.66 -17.31 53.92
CA ALA A 146 -37.03 -17.75 54.12
C ALA A 146 -37.21 -19.28 54.19
N GLY A 147 -36.13 -20.06 54.12
CA GLY A 147 -36.20 -21.52 54.16
C GLY A 147 -36.57 -22.17 52.81
N THR A 148 -36.30 -21.50 51.70
CA THR A 148 -36.49 -22.01 50.32
C THR A 148 -37.93 -22.41 49.96
N PRO A 149 -38.97 -21.57 50.19
CA PRO A 149 -40.35 -21.92 49.84
C PRO A 149 -40.52 -22.22 48.34
N ALA A 150 -41.26 -23.29 48.03
CA ALA A 150 -41.37 -23.82 46.67
C ALA A 150 -42.26 -22.99 45.72
N GLY A 151 -43.35 -22.40 46.23
CA GLY A 151 -44.41 -21.84 45.38
C GLY A 151 -45.22 -22.93 44.66
N ASP A 152 -45.98 -22.54 43.65
CA ASP A 152 -46.76 -23.46 42.82
C ASP A 152 -45.89 -24.03 41.69
N LEU A 153 -45.24 -25.17 41.95
CA LEU A 153 -44.33 -25.82 41.00
C LEU A 153 -44.99 -26.25 39.68
N SER A 154 -46.33 -26.23 39.57
CA SER A 154 -47.00 -26.47 38.28
C SER A 154 -46.87 -25.29 37.30
N ARG A 155 -46.43 -24.12 37.78
CA ARG A 155 -46.21 -22.89 37.00
C ARG A 155 -44.78 -22.67 36.56
N LEU A 156 -43.89 -23.62 36.82
CA LEU A 156 -42.50 -23.50 36.42
C LEU A 156 -42.42 -23.20 34.91
N PRO A 157 -41.52 -22.30 34.49
CA PRO A 157 -41.21 -22.15 33.07
C PRO A 157 -40.84 -23.52 32.49
N ALA A 158 -41.30 -23.82 31.27
CA ALA A 158 -40.87 -25.02 30.59
C ALA A 158 -39.34 -25.01 30.52
N THR A 159 -38.69 -26.01 31.14
CA THR A 159 -37.25 -26.22 30.97
C THR A 159 -37.00 -26.35 29.46
N PRO A 160 -36.15 -25.51 28.84
CA PRO A 160 -35.95 -25.59 27.40
C PRO A 160 -35.46 -27.00 27.05
N GLU A 161 -36.27 -27.71 26.27
CA GLU A 161 -35.94 -29.01 25.67
C GLU A 161 -34.55 -28.90 25.02
N PRO A 162 -33.69 -29.92 25.14
CA PRO A 162 -32.51 -29.96 24.29
C PRO A 162 -32.99 -29.97 22.84
N ALA A 163 -32.57 -28.98 22.06
CA ALA A 163 -32.70 -29.03 20.61
C ALA A 163 -32.11 -30.36 20.09
N ALA A 164 -32.64 -30.86 18.97
CA ALA A 164 -32.35 -32.22 18.50
C ALA A 164 -30.84 -32.52 18.49
N GLU A 165 -30.45 -33.65 19.09
CA GLU A 165 -29.05 -34.08 19.31
C GLU A 165 -28.13 -33.13 20.12
N GLY A 166 -28.67 -32.04 20.68
CA GLY A 166 -27.99 -31.11 21.57
C GLY A 166 -27.20 -29.99 20.87
N TRP A 167 -27.61 -29.58 19.67
CA TRP A 167 -27.08 -28.43 18.93
C TRP A 167 -27.95 -27.18 19.18
N ARG A 168 -27.36 -26.08 19.64
CA ARG A 168 -28.07 -24.91 20.14
C ARG A 168 -28.69 -24.02 19.05
N LEU A 169 -28.16 -24.03 17.82
CA LEU A 169 -28.74 -23.28 16.69
C LEU A 169 -29.80 -24.06 15.89
N GLY A 170 -29.96 -25.37 16.12
CA GLY A 170 -30.83 -26.26 15.35
C GLY A 170 -30.08 -27.48 14.84
N GLU A 171 -30.65 -28.24 13.91
CA GLU A 171 -29.94 -29.32 13.22
C GLU A 171 -28.95 -28.70 12.20
N PRO A 172 -27.63 -29.00 12.24
CA PRO A 172 -26.67 -28.46 11.28
C PRO A 172 -26.79 -29.11 9.90
N ASP A 173 -26.58 -28.34 8.83
CA ASP A 173 -26.53 -28.85 7.45
C ASP A 173 -25.36 -29.82 7.23
N VAL A 174 -24.22 -29.53 7.87
CA VAL A 174 -23.01 -30.37 7.84
C VAL A 174 -22.41 -30.48 9.23
N ILE A 175 -22.10 -31.71 9.67
CA ILE A 175 -21.37 -31.98 10.90
C ILE A 175 -19.98 -32.54 10.53
N VAL A 176 -18.94 -31.79 10.88
CA VAL A 176 -17.53 -32.24 10.77
C VAL A 176 -17.09 -32.75 12.15
N ARG A 177 -16.48 -33.93 12.24
CA ARG A 177 -16.08 -34.55 13.52
C ARG A 177 -14.65 -35.09 13.44
N MET A 178 -13.89 -34.95 14.54
CA MET A 178 -12.58 -35.59 14.67
C MET A 178 -12.73 -37.12 14.47
N PRO A 179 -11.93 -37.75 13.60
CA PRO A 179 -12.12 -39.17 13.24
C PRO A 179 -11.95 -40.11 14.44
N GLU A 180 -11.05 -39.76 15.37
CA GLU A 180 -10.78 -40.50 16.59
C GLU A 180 -10.61 -39.55 17.80
N PRO A 181 -10.81 -40.04 19.04
CA PRO A 181 -10.60 -39.24 20.25
C PRO A 181 -9.10 -39.04 20.54
N PHE A 182 -8.73 -37.81 20.92
CA PHE A 182 -7.40 -37.48 21.43
C PHE A 182 -7.33 -37.71 22.95
N GLY A 183 -6.19 -38.21 23.44
CA GLY A 183 -5.96 -38.48 24.86
C GLY A 183 -5.22 -37.33 25.54
N VAL A 184 -5.83 -36.75 26.58
CA VAL A 184 -5.21 -35.68 27.40
C VAL A 184 -4.53 -36.32 28.62
N PRO A 185 -3.22 -36.12 28.82
CA PRO A 185 -2.48 -36.70 29.95
C PRO A 185 -3.01 -36.31 31.33
N ALA A 186 -2.74 -37.17 32.33
CA ALA A 186 -3.15 -36.94 33.71
C ALA A 186 -2.38 -35.83 34.42
N ASP A 187 -1.15 -35.56 33.99
CA ASP A 187 -0.22 -34.60 34.57
C ASP A 187 0.64 -34.04 33.42
N GLY A 188 1.08 -32.78 33.52
CA GLY A 188 1.89 -32.13 32.50
C GLY A 188 1.55 -30.65 32.33
N PRO A 189 2.26 -29.93 31.44
CA PRO A 189 1.86 -28.60 30.99
C PRO A 189 0.58 -28.65 30.13
N ASP A 190 0.01 -27.48 29.87
CA ASP A 190 -1.12 -27.33 28.95
C ASP A 190 -0.78 -27.88 27.55
N THR A 191 -1.72 -28.61 26.95
CA THR A 191 -1.58 -29.19 25.62
C THR A 191 -2.23 -28.29 24.58
N PHE A 192 -1.43 -27.68 23.71
CA PHE A 192 -1.90 -26.99 22.51
C PHE A 192 -1.75 -27.91 21.31
N ARG A 193 -2.84 -28.17 20.58
CA ARG A 193 -2.79 -29.06 19.40
C ARG A 193 -3.75 -28.62 18.31
N ASN A 194 -3.27 -28.64 17.07
CA ASN A 194 -3.99 -28.22 15.87
C ASN A 194 -4.55 -29.46 15.15
N PHE A 195 -5.85 -29.71 15.24
CA PHE A 195 -6.50 -30.81 14.53
C PHE A 195 -6.96 -30.37 13.14
N VAL A 196 -6.67 -31.16 12.10
CA VAL A 196 -7.08 -30.84 10.73
C VAL A 196 -8.25 -31.72 10.30
N LEU A 197 -9.38 -31.10 9.98
CA LEU A 197 -10.63 -31.80 9.68
C LEU A 197 -11.14 -31.40 8.27
N PRO A 198 -11.13 -32.33 7.29
CA PRO A 198 -11.72 -32.09 5.97
C PRO A 198 -13.19 -31.74 6.04
N ILE A 199 -13.59 -30.67 5.34
CA ILE A 199 -14.98 -30.23 5.29
C ILE A 199 -15.69 -30.91 4.10
N PRO A 200 -16.72 -31.74 4.32
CA PRO A 200 -17.30 -32.61 3.29
C PRO A 200 -18.35 -31.87 2.43
N ILE A 201 -17.89 -30.87 1.66
CA ILE A 201 -18.71 -30.16 0.67
C ILE A 201 -18.19 -30.38 -0.77
N ASP A 202 -19.10 -30.49 -1.72
CA ASP A 202 -18.85 -30.74 -3.15
C ASP A 202 -18.97 -29.48 -4.04
N ARG A 203 -19.59 -28.41 -3.51
CA ARG A 203 -19.77 -27.10 -4.14
C ARG A 203 -19.58 -25.97 -3.13
N ALA A 204 -19.29 -24.77 -3.61
CA ALA A 204 -19.16 -23.59 -2.75
C ALA A 204 -20.48 -23.29 -2.01
N ALA A 205 -20.39 -22.83 -0.77
CA ALA A 205 -21.52 -22.53 0.10
C ALA A 205 -21.28 -21.25 0.91
N PHE A 206 -22.36 -20.58 1.34
CA PHE A 206 -22.29 -19.45 2.27
C PHE A 206 -22.66 -19.91 3.67
N VAL A 207 -21.80 -19.64 4.65
CA VAL A 207 -21.97 -20.08 6.04
C VAL A 207 -22.59 -18.97 6.87
N ALA A 208 -23.84 -19.18 7.28
CA ALA A 208 -24.57 -18.28 8.16
C ALA A 208 -24.34 -18.58 9.65
N GLY A 209 -23.92 -19.79 10.02
CA GLY A 209 -23.68 -20.14 11.42
C GLY A 209 -22.61 -21.21 11.60
N LEU A 210 -21.97 -21.19 12.76
CA LEU A 210 -21.03 -22.22 13.19
C LEU A 210 -21.23 -22.52 14.68
N GLU A 211 -21.29 -23.80 15.02
CA GLU A 211 -21.33 -24.25 16.41
C GLU A 211 -20.20 -25.27 16.66
N PHE A 212 -19.33 -24.98 17.63
CA PHE A 212 -18.28 -25.91 18.06
C PHE A 212 -18.72 -26.67 19.30
N ARG A 213 -18.52 -28.00 19.30
CA ARG A 213 -18.72 -28.89 20.45
C ARG A 213 -17.39 -29.56 20.78
N PRO A 214 -16.80 -29.35 21.98
CA PRO A 214 -15.51 -29.93 22.34
C PRO A 214 -15.57 -31.46 22.48
N GLY A 215 -16.73 -32.04 22.78
CA GLY A 215 -16.87 -33.46 23.17
C GLY A 215 -16.50 -33.71 24.64
N ASN A 216 -15.48 -33.00 25.17
CA ASN A 216 -15.18 -32.97 26.61
C ASN A 216 -14.82 -31.55 27.07
N ALA A 217 -15.81 -30.80 27.55
CA ALA A 217 -15.64 -29.42 28.04
C ALA A 217 -14.89 -29.31 29.38
N ARG A 218 -14.47 -30.43 29.99
CA ARG A 218 -13.69 -30.45 31.24
C ARG A 218 -12.19 -30.22 31.02
N VAL A 219 -11.70 -30.52 29.82
CA VAL A 219 -10.28 -30.37 29.43
C VAL A 219 -10.08 -29.23 28.45
N ALA A 220 -11.06 -28.92 27.58
CA ALA A 220 -10.96 -27.82 26.62
C ALA A 220 -11.10 -26.46 27.31
N HIS A 221 -10.03 -25.67 27.32
CA HIS A 221 -10.04 -24.29 27.81
C HIS A 221 -10.52 -23.31 26.73
N HIS A 222 -10.06 -23.45 25.49
CA HIS A 222 -10.63 -22.77 24.33
C HIS A 222 -10.33 -23.51 23.02
N ALA A 223 -11.05 -23.14 21.96
CA ALA A 223 -10.79 -23.58 20.59
C ALA A 223 -10.73 -22.38 19.63
N ASN A 224 -9.72 -22.34 18.78
CA ASN A 224 -9.62 -21.38 17.67
C ASN A 224 -9.76 -22.15 16.36
N LEU A 225 -10.82 -21.88 15.59
CA LEU A 225 -11.07 -22.53 14.31
C LEU A 225 -10.65 -21.62 13.16
N ARG A 226 -9.87 -22.15 12.22
CA ARG A 226 -9.49 -21.46 10.99
C ARG A 226 -9.77 -22.32 9.77
N ILE A 227 -9.82 -21.71 8.59
CA ILE A 227 -10.00 -22.39 7.30
C ILE A 227 -8.66 -22.40 6.58
N ASP A 228 -8.20 -23.58 6.18
CA ASP A 228 -7.08 -23.79 5.26
C ASP A 228 -7.65 -24.21 3.90
N ARG A 229 -7.36 -23.43 2.84
CA ARG A 229 -7.76 -23.73 1.45
C ARG A 229 -6.62 -24.37 0.63
N SER A 230 -5.41 -24.40 1.17
CA SER A 230 -4.18 -24.90 0.53
C SER A 230 -3.89 -26.37 0.81
N ARG A 231 -4.49 -26.94 1.87
CA ARG A 231 -4.19 -28.26 2.47
C ARG A 231 -2.82 -28.36 3.15
N ALA A 232 -2.03 -27.29 3.24
CA ALA A 232 -0.73 -27.29 3.90
C ALA A 232 -0.79 -27.82 5.34
N SER A 233 -1.90 -27.58 6.05
CA SER A 233 -2.10 -28.11 7.40
C SER A 233 -2.22 -29.64 7.44
N ARG A 234 -2.76 -30.30 6.40
CA ARG A 234 -2.78 -31.76 6.31
C ARG A 234 -1.38 -32.36 6.20
N GLU A 235 -0.46 -31.65 5.56
CA GLU A 235 0.93 -32.08 5.48
C GLU A 235 1.60 -32.06 6.86
N LEU A 236 1.30 -31.05 7.68
CA LEU A 236 1.78 -30.96 9.07
C LEU A 236 1.19 -32.06 9.95
N ASP A 237 -0.13 -32.30 9.84
CA ASP A 237 -0.84 -33.41 10.51
C ASP A 237 -0.22 -34.76 10.14
N ALA A 238 -0.03 -35.03 8.84
CA ALA A 238 0.55 -36.29 8.35
C ALA A 238 2.03 -36.51 8.70
N GLN A 239 2.74 -35.48 9.19
CA GLN A 239 4.12 -35.57 9.68
C GLN A 239 4.20 -35.89 11.19
N ASP A 240 3.11 -35.70 11.94
CA ASP A 240 3.03 -35.98 13.37
C ASP A 240 2.51 -37.42 13.59
N PRO A 241 3.09 -38.20 14.53
CA PRO A 241 2.63 -39.57 14.82
C PRO A 241 1.31 -39.65 15.59
N LEU A 242 0.74 -38.52 16.02
CA LEU A 242 -0.55 -38.40 16.71
C LEU A 242 -1.52 -37.54 15.88
N PRO A 243 -2.85 -37.62 16.09
CA PRO A 243 -3.82 -36.87 15.25
C PRO A 243 -3.70 -35.35 15.42
N GLY A 244 -3.59 -34.58 14.34
CA GLY A 244 -3.27 -33.15 14.38
C GLY A 244 -1.76 -32.88 14.49
N TYR A 245 -1.35 -31.64 14.77
CA TYR A 245 0.06 -31.29 14.97
C TYR A 245 0.29 -30.28 16.11
N GLU A 246 1.47 -30.31 16.73
CA GLU A 246 1.89 -29.36 17.77
C GLU A 246 2.38 -28.01 17.21
N GLY A 247 2.39 -26.97 18.05
CA GLY A 247 2.92 -25.65 17.71
C GLY A 247 1.88 -24.64 17.20
N PRO A 248 2.32 -23.54 16.54
CA PRO A 248 1.42 -22.51 16.05
C PRO A 248 0.54 -23.03 14.90
N ILE A 249 -0.66 -22.44 14.74
CA ILE A 249 -1.53 -22.70 13.59
C ILE A 249 -0.77 -22.37 12.30
N SER A 250 -0.86 -23.26 11.29
CA SER A 250 -0.34 -23.04 9.93
C SER A 250 -0.61 -21.63 9.41
N PRO A 251 0.41 -20.93 8.85
CA PRO A 251 0.22 -19.62 8.22
C PRO A 251 -0.77 -19.60 7.06
N GLN A 252 -1.14 -20.76 6.49
CA GLN A 252 -2.15 -20.86 5.44
C GLN A 252 -3.59 -20.91 5.98
N ALA A 253 -3.76 -21.19 7.29
CA ALA A 253 -5.06 -21.26 7.93
C ALA A 253 -5.46 -19.89 8.51
N HIS A 254 -6.57 -19.35 8.01
CA HIS A 254 -7.04 -17.99 8.30
C HIS A 254 -8.45 -17.98 8.90
N TYR A 255 -8.80 -16.94 9.65
CA TYR A 255 -10.20 -16.64 9.95
C TYR A 255 -10.88 -16.18 8.64
N PRO A 256 -11.99 -16.80 8.21
CA PRO A 256 -12.65 -16.44 6.97
C PRO A 256 -13.31 -15.06 7.11
N ASP A 257 -13.10 -14.20 6.11
CA ASP A 257 -13.88 -12.99 5.86
C ASP A 257 -14.09 -12.07 7.10
N GLY A 258 -13.12 -12.04 8.03
CA GLY A 258 -13.16 -11.21 9.25
C GLY A 258 -14.06 -11.75 10.38
N HIS A 259 -14.41 -13.04 10.38
CA HIS A 259 -15.26 -13.66 11.40
C HIS A 259 -14.47 -14.26 12.57
N PHE A 260 -14.87 -13.91 13.81
CA PHE A 260 -14.47 -14.62 15.02
C PHE A 260 -15.02 -16.06 15.03
N LEU A 261 -14.16 -17.05 14.78
CA LEU A 261 -14.46 -18.48 14.90
C LEU A 261 -13.78 -19.11 16.14
N GLY A 262 -13.88 -18.42 17.28
CA GLY A 262 -13.43 -18.93 18.59
C GLY A 262 -14.55 -19.59 19.38
N TRP A 263 -14.19 -20.47 20.32
CA TRP A 263 -15.08 -21.03 21.34
C TRP A 263 -14.40 -21.05 22.70
N THR A 264 -15.13 -20.65 23.75
CA THR A 264 -14.77 -20.86 25.16
C THR A 264 -15.94 -21.45 25.97
N PRO A 265 -15.68 -22.07 27.14
CA PRO A 265 -16.70 -22.65 28.00
C PRO A 265 -17.84 -21.68 28.35
N GLY A 266 -19.02 -21.96 27.80
CA GLY A 266 -20.23 -21.17 28.05
C GLY A 266 -20.46 -20.00 27.08
N GLN A 267 -19.61 -19.81 26.07
CA GLN A 267 -19.85 -18.91 24.94
C GLN A 267 -21.12 -19.36 24.16
N LEU A 268 -21.86 -18.40 23.60
CA LEU A 268 -22.97 -18.69 22.68
C LEU A 268 -22.45 -18.89 21.23
N PRO A 269 -23.00 -19.86 20.47
CA PRO A 269 -22.58 -20.07 19.10
C PRO A 269 -22.92 -18.86 18.22
N PRO A 270 -22.01 -18.40 17.35
CA PRO A 270 -22.29 -17.30 16.44
C PRO A 270 -23.24 -17.74 15.32
N LEU A 271 -24.35 -17.02 15.22
CA LEU A 271 -25.13 -16.90 13.98
C LEU A 271 -24.81 -15.52 13.38
N ALA A 272 -24.37 -15.49 12.13
CA ALA A 272 -24.16 -14.27 11.37
C ALA A 272 -25.50 -13.62 11.04
N GLU A 273 -25.50 -12.29 10.90
CA GLU A 273 -26.69 -11.58 10.44
C GLU A 273 -26.93 -11.81 8.93
N PRO A 274 -28.18 -11.63 8.45
CA PRO A 274 -28.49 -11.64 7.03
C PRO A 274 -27.54 -10.75 6.24
N GLY A 275 -26.96 -11.28 5.17
CA GLY A 275 -25.96 -10.60 4.35
C GLY A 275 -24.53 -10.53 4.92
N MET A 276 -24.21 -11.27 6.00
CA MET A 276 -22.85 -11.44 6.54
C MET A 276 -22.39 -12.91 6.57
N ALA A 277 -22.92 -13.76 5.68
CA ALA A 277 -22.47 -15.15 5.56
C ALA A 277 -21.11 -15.22 4.82
N TRP A 278 -20.15 -15.96 5.35
CA TRP A 278 -18.81 -16.06 4.75
C TRP A 278 -18.71 -17.22 3.74
N ARG A 279 -17.81 -17.12 2.76
CA ARG A 279 -17.77 -18.07 1.63
C ARG A 279 -16.81 -19.24 1.88
N LEU A 280 -17.33 -20.45 1.76
CA LEU A 280 -16.62 -21.71 1.94
C LEU A 280 -16.47 -22.46 0.61
N GLU A 281 -15.25 -22.92 0.32
CA GLU A 281 -14.91 -23.58 -0.96
C GLU A 281 -14.71 -25.10 -0.80
N PRO A 282 -15.04 -25.91 -1.83
CA PRO A 282 -14.78 -27.34 -1.84
C PRO A 282 -13.31 -27.67 -1.57
N GLY A 283 -13.07 -28.72 -0.79
CA GLY A 283 -11.72 -29.18 -0.46
C GLY A 283 -10.99 -28.36 0.61
N SER A 284 -11.66 -27.38 1.24
CA SER A 284 -11.17 -26.67 2.43
C SER A 284 -11.12 -27.57 3.67
N ASP A 285 -10.20 -27.27 4.59
CA ASP A 285 -10.06 -27.92 5.89
C ASP A 285 -10.36 -26.94 7.04
N PHE A 286 -10.98 -27.45 8.09
CA PHE A 286 -10.89 -26.80 9.40
C PHE A 286 -9.52 -27.10 10.02
N VAL A 287 -8.87 -26.08 10.55
CA VAL A 287 -7.73 -26.20 11.46
C VAL A 287 -8.17 -25.71 12.82
N ILE A 288 -8.36 -26.65 13.75
CA ILE A 288 -8.91 -26.41 15.08
C ILE A 288 -7.76 -26.50 16.07
N GLN A 289 -7.24 -25.35 16.51
CA GLN A 289 -6.32 -25.31 17.63
C GLN A 289 -7.12 -25.45 18.93
N LEU A 290 -6.92 -26.55 19.63
CA LEU A 290 -7.46 -26.77 20.98
C LEU A 290 -6.37 -26.49 22.00
N HIS A 291 -6.69 -25.62 22.95
CA HIS A 291 -5.93 -25.46 24.18
C HIS A 291 -6.60 -26.31 25.26
N MET A 292 -5.87 -27.31 25.77
CA MET A 292 -6.39 -28.31 26.70
C MET A 292 -5.58 -28.34 28.01
N GLN A 293 -6.27 -28.35 29.14
CA GLN A 293 -5.70 -28.38 30.49
C GLN A 293 -5.81 -29.79 31.09
N SER A 294 -4.81 -30.17 31.88
CA SER A 294 -4.86 -31.41 32.67
C SER A 294 -5.88 -31.30 33.82
N THR A 295 -6.54 -32.43 34.14
CA THR A 295 -7.49 -32.53 35.28
C THR A 295 -6.96 -33.35 36.46
N GLY A 296 -5.69 -33.74 36.46
CA GLY A 296 -5.14 -34.71 37.43
C GLY A 296 -5.52 -36.17 37.14
N ARG A 297 -6.11 -36.45 35.97
CA ARG A 297 -6.48 -37.78 35.46
C ARG A 297 -6.43 -37.77 33.94
N PHE A 298 -6.13 -38.94 33.36
CA PHE A 298 -6.24 -39.12 31.91
C PHE A 298 -7.70 -38.96 31.48
N GLU A 299 -7.92 -38.04 30.55
CA GLU A 299 -9.22 -37.71 29.97
C GLU A 299 -9.12 -37.88 28.45
N SER A 300 -10.24 -37.90 27.74
CA SER A 300 -10.24 -37.93 26.26
C SER A 300 -11.20 -36.88 25.69
N ILE A 301 -10.91 -36.42 24.48
CA ILE A 301 -11.66 -35.38 23.79
C ILE A 301 -11.87 -35.75 22.33
N GLN A 302 -13.08 -35.54 21.80
CA GLN A 302 -13.40 -35.75 20.38
C GLN A 302 -14.37 -34.67 19.94
N SER A 303 -13.84 -33.62 19.32
CA SER A 303 -14.60 -32.43 18.96
C SER A 303 -15.38 -32.60 17.65
N SER A 304 -16.42 -31.78 17.49
CA SER A 304 -17.19 -31.66 16.24
C SER A 304 -17.68 -30.24 16.01
N VAL A 305 -17.83 -29.87 14.75
CA VAL A 305 -18.30 -28.57 14.27
C VAL A 305 -19.59 -28.76 13.48
N GLY A 306 -20.63 -28.03 13.83
CA GLY A 306 -21.85 -27.90 13.04
C GLY A 306 -21.77 -26.64 12.18
N LEU A 307 -21.98 -26.80 10.88
CA LEU A 307 -22.10 -25.73 9.90
C LEU A 307 -23.58 -25.52 9.53
N TYR A 308 -23.97 -24.26 9.42
CA TYR A 308 -25.31 -23.85 9.01
C TYR A 308 -25.19 -22.93 7.79
N PHE A 309 -25.82 -23.30 6.68
CA PHE A 309 -25.68 -22.63 5.40
C PHE A 309 -26.84 -21.66 5.09
N THR A 310 -26.63 -20.80 4.11
CA THR A 310 -27.66 -19.96 3.51
C THR A 310 -27.46 -19.86 2.00
N ASP A 311 -28.53 -19.59 1.26
CA ASP A 311 -28.47 -19.24 -0.17
C ASP A 311 -28.16 -17.74 -0.39
N GLU A 312 -28.18 -16.92 0.66
CA GLU A 312 -27.88 -15.48 0.60
C GLU A 312 -26.36 -15.20 0.62
N PRO A 313 -25.78 -14.58 -0.42
CA PRO A 313 -24.36 -14.20 -0.42
C PRO A 313 -24.09 -13.03 0.55
N PRO A 314 -22.83 -12.85 0.99
CA PRO A 314 -22.44 -11.66 1.75
C PRO A 314 -22.65 -10.38 0.93
N VAL A 315 -23.18 -9.35 1.60
CA VAL A 315 -23.29 -7.97 1.06
C VAL A 315 -22.41 -6.98 1.82
N ARG A 316 -21.96 -7.34 3.05
CA ARG A 316 -20.95 -6.61 3.81
C ARG A 316 -20.03 -7.61 4.52
N THR A 317 -18.74 -7.32 4.54
CA THR A 317 -17.71 -8.22 5.07
C THR A 317 -16.91 -7.50 6.16
N PRO A 318 -16.83 -8.04 7.41
CA PRO A 318 -16.09 -7.41 8.49
C PRO A 318 -14.57 -7.51 8.33
N VAL A 319 -13.84 -6.77 9.16
CA VAL A 319 -12.37 -6.81 9.30
C VAL A 319 -12.02 -6.95 10.78
N MET A 320 -10.99 -7.75 11.09
CA MET A 320 -10.47 -7.90 12.45
C MET A 320 -9.24 -7.01 12.67
N LEU A 321 -9.29 -6.17 13.70
CA LEU A 321 -8.16 -5.38 14.21
C LEU A 321 -7.64 -6.01 15.50
N ARG A 322 -6.32 -6.06 15.68
CA ARG A 322 -5.66 -6.39 16.95
C ARG A 322 -4.91 -5.17 17.51
N LEU A 323 -5.32 -4.72 18.69
CA LEU A 323 -4.49 -3.87 19.55
C LEU A 323 -3.72 -4.77 20.50
N GLY A 324 -2.40 -4.66 20.54
CA GLY A 324 -1.53 -5.64 21.19
C GLY A 324 -0.09 -5.15 21.22
N ARG A 325 0.68 -5.56 22.25
CA ARG A 325 2.14 -5.40 22.29
C ARG A 325 2.79 -6.71 22.64
N GLN A 326 3.68 -7.19 21.78
CA GLN A 326 4.32 -8.51 21.96
C GLN A 326 5.75 -8.44 22.52
N ASN A 327 6.24 -7.26 22.90
CA ASN A 327 7.53 -7.08 23.60
C ASN A 327 7.41 -7.14 25.13
N ILE A 328 6.55 -8.02 25.65
CA ILE A 328 6.29 -8.15 27.10
C ILE A 328 7.54 -8.69 27.81
N ASP A 329 7.98 -7.98 28.85
CA ASP A 329 9.05 -8.37 29.77
C ASP A 329 8.74 -7.89 31.18
N ILE A 330 8.10 -8.74 31.97
CA ILE A 330 7.62 -8.44 33.33
C ILE A 330 8.67 -8.89 34.36
N PRO A 331 9.24 -7.97 35.16
CA PRO A 331 10.19 -8.32 36.21
C PRO A 331 9.56 -9.22 37.30
N PRO A 332 10.35 -10.07 37.98
CA PRO A 332 9.86 -10.80 39.14
C PRO A 332 9.45 -9.84 40.26
N GLY A 333 8.23 -9.96 40.77
CA GLY A 333 7.75 -9.15 41.89
C GLY A 333 7.10 -7.81 41.52
N ASP A 334 7.12 -7.41 40.25
CA ASP A 334 6.39 -6.22 39.78
C ASP A 334 4.88 -6.44 39.90
N SER A 335 4.14 -5.51 40.50
CA SER A 335 2.70 -5.60 40.75
C SER A 335 1.84 -4.65 39.89
N GLY A 336 2.46 -3.92 38.96
CA GLY A 336 1.79 -2.91 38.15
C GLY A 336 2.46 -2.65 36.80
N TYR A 337 2.95 -3.71 36.15
CA TYR A 337 3.49 -3.63 34.80
C TYR A 337 2.36 -3.32 33.80
N VAL A 338 2.58 -2.42 32.85
CA VAL A 338 1.53 -1.95 31.93
C VAL A 338 1.99 -1.97 30.48
N ILE A 339 1.18 -2.56 29.60
CA ILE A 339 1.31 -2.37 28.14
C ILE A 339 0.17 -1.51 27.61
N ARG A 340 0.43 -0.81 26.51
CA ARG A 340 -0.53 0.04 25.82
C ARG A 340 -0.38 -0.07 24.31
N ASP A 341 -1.49 0.03 23.61
CA ASP A 341 -1.49 0.13 22.16
C ASP A 341 -2.65 1.00 21.65
N ARG A 342 -2.51 1.54 20.42
CA ARG A 342 -3.54 2.35 19.76
C ARG A 342 -3.53 2.18 18.25
N PHE A 343 -4.68 2.42 17.63
CA PHE A 343 -4.87 2.48 16.18
C PHE A 343 -5.94 3.50 15.83
N THR A 344 -5.65 4.38 14.87
CA THR A 344 -6.60 5.38 14.36
C THR A 344 -7.26 4.85 13.10
N LEU A 345 -8.59 4.85 13.05
CA LEU A 345 -9.35 4.33 11.93
C LEU A 345 -9.20 5.24 10.69
N PRO A 346 -8.75 4.71 9.53
CA PRO A 346 -8.65 5.49 8.29
C PRO A 346 -10.02 5.75 7.64
N VAL A 347 -11.04 4.98 8.02
CA VAL A 347 -12.40 5.00 7.46
C VAL A 347 -13.43 4.75 8.58
N GLY A 348 -14.69 5.12 8.36
CA GLY A 348 -15.76 4.84 9.31
C GLY A 348 -16.17 3.36 9.34
N ALA A 349 -16.50 2.83 10.52
CA ALA A 349 -16.96 1.43 10.70
C ALA A 349 -17.90 1.26 11.89
N GLU A 350 -18.86 0.33 11.82
CA GLU A 350 -19.61 -0.15 13.00
C GLU A 350 -18.73 -1.12 13.81
N LEU A 351 -18.75 -1.05 15.14
CA LEU A 351 -18.11 -2.07 15.99
C LEU A 351 -19.09 -3.20 16.33
N ILE A 352 -18.83 -4.41 15.81
CA ILE A 352 -19.67 -5.59 16.05
C ILE A 352 -19.33 -6.25 17.39
N GLY A 353 -18.05 -6.40 17.70
CA GLY A 353 -17.62 -7.17 18.86
C GLY A 353 -16.19 -6.89 19.29
N VAL A 354 -15.92 -7.17 20.57
CA VAL A 354 -14.62 -7.01 21.21
C VAL A 354 -14.25 -8.27 22.00
N GLN A 355 -13.01 -8.73 21.86
CA GLN A 355 -12.47 -9.89 22.55
C GLN A 355 -11.12 -9.52 23.19
N PRO A 356 -11.09 -9.27 24.52
CA PRO A 356 -9.84 -9.17 25.26
C PRO A 356 -9.22 -10.57 25.48
N HIS A 357 -7.89 -10.65 25.52
CA HIS A 357 -7.11 -11.87 25.71
C HIS A 357 -5.77 -11.61 26.42
N ALA A 358 -5.52 -12.28 27.55
CA ALA A 358 -4.28 -12.20 28.36
C ALA A 358 -4.21 -13.35 29.39
N HIS A 359 -3.04 -13.64 29.97
CA HIS A 359 -2.84 -14.84 30.80
C HIS A 359 -2.99 -14.56 32.32
N PHE A 360 -2.34 -15.38 33.17
CA PHE A 360 -2.62 -15.49 34.61
C PHE A 360 -2.27 -14.26 35.46
N ARG A 361 -1.35 -13.40 35.01
CA ARG A 361 -0.86 -12.22 35.74
C ARG A 361 -1.58 -10.96 35.33
N ALA A 362 -2.23 -10.94 34.17
CA ALA A 362 -3.12 -9.85 33.82
C ALA A 362 -4.18 -9.70 34.91
N ARG A 363 -4.41 -8.44 35.29
CA ARG A 363 -5.27 -8.03 36.39
C ARG A 363 -6.39 -7.13 35.90
N GLU A 364 -6.08 -6.19 35.00
CA GLU A 364 -7.03 -5.21 34.49
C GLU A 364 -6.86 -5.02 32.98
N ILE A 365 -7.98 -4.82 32.26
CA ILE A 365 -7.99 -4.37 30.86
C ILE A 365 -8.98 -3.22 30.68
N ASN A 366 -8.50 -2.17 30.02
CA ASN A 366 -9.24 -0.97 29.72
C ASN A 366 -9.13 -0.65 28.22
N GLY A 367 -10.14 -1.03 27.45
CA GLY A 367 -10.31 -0.62 26.06
C GLY A 367 -11.09 0.69 25.98
N ARG A 368 -10.53 1.69 25.29
CA ARG A 368 -11.11 3.03 25.12
C ARG A 368 -11.17 3.42 23.65
N VAL A 369 -12.09 4.33 23.36
CA VAL A 369 -12.19 5.04 22.10
C VAL A 369 -12.09 6.54 22.35
N GLU A 370 -11.39 7.23 21.47
CA GLU A 370 -11.27 8.69 21.40
C GLU A 370 -11.76 9.13 20.02
N TYR A 371 -12.86 9.89 19.99
CA TYR A 371 -13.48 10.39 18.77
C TYR A 371 -12.73 11.62 18.23
N PRO A 372 -12.92 12.02 16.96
CA PRO A 372 -12.22 13.17 16.36
C PRO A 372 -12.48 14.53 17.03
N ASP A 373 -13.52 14.65 17.86
CA ASP A 373 -13.85 15.81 18.69
C ASP A 373 -13.17 15.79 20.08
N GLY A 374 -12.42 14.73 20.40
CA GLY A 374 -11.79 14.52 21.71
C GLY A 374 -12.72 13.91 22.76
N GLN A 375 -13.98 13.56 22.43
CA GLN A 375 -14.83 12.76 23.31
C GLN A 375 -14.20 11.38 23.53
N THR A 376 -14.21 10.90 24.77
CA THR A 376 -13.69 9.57 25.11
C THR A 376 -14.76 8.69 25.72
N GLU A 377 -14.80 7.43 25.27
CA GLU A 377 -15.72 6.41 25.78
C GLU A 377 -14.98 5.10 26.02
N HIS A 378 -15.60 4.21 26.80
CA HIS A 378 -15.06 2.87 27.04
C HIS A 378 -15.66 1.87 26.06
N LEU A 379 -14.79 1.10 25.41
CA LEU A 379 -15.16 -0.09 24.65
C LEU A 379 -15.44 -1.26 25.60
N ILE A 380 -14.53 -1.47 26.55
CA ILE A 380 -14.63 -2.51 27.57
C ILE A 380 -13.75 -2.17 28.76
N ARG A 381 -14.23 -2.47 29.99
CA ARG A 381 -13.41 -2.44 31.22
C ARG A 381 -13.62 -3.72 32.01
N ILE A 382 -12.53 -4.31 32.47
CA ILE A 382 -12.51 -5.46 33.38
C ILE A 382 -11.47 -5.17 34.45
N GLU A 383 -11.88 -5.09 35.72
CA GLU A 383 -10.99 -4.77 36.86
C GLU A 383 -10.51 -6.02 37.64
N ASP A 384 -11.15 -7.16 37.42
CA ASP A 384 -10.74 -8.47 37.95
C ASP A 384 -10.56 -9.46 36.80
N TRP A 385 -9.50 -9.31 36.01
CA TRP A 385 -9.18 -10.23 34.92
C TRP A 385 -9.03 -11.66 35.45
N ASP A 386 -9.57 -12.63 34.71
CA ASP A 386 -9.39 -14.04 35.02
C ASP A 386 -9.20 -14.80 33.72
N PHE A 387 -8.09 -15.52 33.61
CA PHE A 387 -7.74 -16.32 32.44
C PHE A 387 -8.83 -17.34 32.07
N ASN A 388 -9.57 -17.85 33.07
CA ASN A 388 -10.65 -18.81 32.85
C ASN A 388 -11.94 -18.15 32.31
N TRP A 389 -11.95 -16.82 32.15
CA TRP A 389 -13.10 -16.04 31.69
C TRP A 389 -12.75 -15.13 30.51
N GLN A 390 -12.67 -15.74 29.33
CA GLN A 390 -12.37 -15.07 28.06
C GLN A 390 -13.52 -15.32 27.08
N ASP A 391 -14.11 -14.28 26.51
CA ASP A 391 -15.33 -14.37 25.69
C ASP A 391 -15.32 -13.27 24.61
N VAL A 392 -16.12 -13.45 23.55
CA VAL A 392 -16.32 -12.48 22.46
C VAL A 392 -17.56 -11.64 22.78
N TYR A 393 -17.36 -10.47 23.37
CA TYR A 393 -18.42 -9.55 23.75
C TYR A 393 -18.97 -8.83 22.51
N ARG A 394 -20.13 -9.28 22.02
CA ARG A 394 -20.82 -8.70 20.86
C ARG A 394 -21.79 -7.60 21.28
N TYR A 395 -21.68 -6.43 20.67
CA TYR A 395 -22.55 -5.29 20.96
C TYR A 395 -23.97 -5.57 20.46
N ARG A 396 -24.98 -5.38 21.33
CA ARG A 396 -26.39 -5.39 20.92
C ARG A 396 -26.72 -4.14 20.11
N ASP A 397 -26.28 -3.00 20.64
CA ASP A 397 -26.44 -1.69 20.04
C ASP A 397 -25.05 -1.28 19.54
N ARG A 398 -24.82 -1.35 18.22
CA ARG A 398 -23.49 -1.17 17.61
C ARG A 398 -23.10 0.30 17.57
N PRO A 399 -22.00 0.73 18.21
CA PRO A 399 -21.51 2.09 18.04
C PRO A 399 -20.89 2.22 16.65
N PHE A 400 -21.24 3.31 15.95
CA PHE A 400 -20.54 3.73 14.74
C PHE A 400 -19.31 4.54 15.13
N LEU A 401 -18.16 4.19 14.55
CA LEU A 401 -16.88 4.80 14.79
C LEU A 401 -16.49 5.57 13.52
N PRO A 402 -16.51 6.91 13.52
CA PRO A 402 -16.13 7.70 12.34
C PRO A 402 -14.64 7.56 12.00
N ALA A 403 -14.27 7.95 10.77
CA ALA A 403 -12.87 8.06 10.39
C ALA A 403 -12.13 9.06 11.31
N GLY A 404 -10.86 8.79 11.62
CA GLY A 404 -10.08 9.56 12.60
C GLY A 404 -10.31 9.15 14.06
N THR A 405 -11.30 8.30 14.36
CA THR A 405 -11.47 7.71 15.69
C THR A 405 -10.26 6.87 16.09
N THR A 406 -9.70 7.14 17.26
CA THR A 406 -8.55 6.41 17.83
C THR A 406 -9.03 5.38 18.85
N LEU A 407 -8.76 4.11 18.56
CA LEU A 407 -9.02 2.97 19.42
C LEU A 407 -7.76 2.68 20.23
N SER A 408 -7.89 2.46 21.54
CA SER A 408 -6.75 2.19 22.42
C SER A 408 -7.05 1.08 23.43
N MET A 409 -5.99 0.41 23.88
CA MET A 409 -6.06 -0.57 24.96
C MET A 409 -4.94 -0.34 25.98
N GLU A 410 -5.20 -0.78 27.20
CA GLU A 410 -4.27 -0.75 28.34
C GLU A 410 -4.49 -2.02 29.17
N TYR A 411 -3.45 -2.84 29.32
CA TYR A 411 -3.42 -4.03 30.17
C TYR A 411 -2.50 -3.79 31.37
N VAL A 412 -2.95 -4.16 32.57
CA VAL A 412 -2.15 -4.10 33.81
C VAL A 412 -1.88 -5.53 34.31
N TYR A 413 -0.63 -5.82 34.67
CA TYR A 413 -0.19 -7.13 35.15
C TYR A 413 0.40 -7.06 36.56
N ASP A 414 0.15 -8.11 37.34
CA ASP A 414 0.68 -8.30 38.69
C ASP A 414 1.45 -9.64 38.77
N ASN A 415 2.77 -9.54 38.71
CA ASN A 415 3.73 -10.64 38.89
C ASN A 415 4.32 -10.66 40.32
N SER A 416 3.59 -10.15 41.31
CA SER A 416 3.98 -10.25 42.72
C SER A 416 3.67 -11.64 43.30
N ALA A 417 4.16 -11.88 44.53
CA ALA A 417 3.78 -13.06 45.32
C ALA A 417 2.38 -12.92 45.95
N ASP A 418 1.79 -11.71 45.93
CA ASP A 418 0.48 -11.42 46.51
C ASP A 418 -0.66 -11.67 45.52
N ASN A 419 -0.42 -11.59 44.20
CA ASN A 419 -1.40 -12.00 43.18
C ASN A 419 -1.68 -13.52 43.30
N PRO A 420 -2.89 -13.95 43.73
CA PRO A 420 -3.21 -15.36 43.91
C PRO A 420 -3.29 -16.15 42.58
N ARG A 421 -3.39 -15.47 41.43
CA ARG A 421 -3.40 -16.09 40.10
C ARG A 421 -1.98 -16.31 39.54
N ASN A 422 -0.94 -15.64 40.05
CA ASN A 422 0.43 -15.84 39.58
C ASN A 422 0.89 -17.28 39.92
N PRO A 423 1.21 -18.13 38.92
CA PRO A 423 1.52 -19.55 39.13
C PRO A 423 2.89 -19.78 39.78
N ASP A 424 3.79 -18.79 39.72
CA ASP A 424 5.17 -18.92 40.18
C ASP A 424 5.33 -18.50 41.65
N ARG A 425 5.92 -19.38 42.47
CA ARG A 425 6.23 -19.14 43.89
C ARG A 425 7.63 -19.68 44.23
N PRO A 426 8.65 -18.82 44.39
CA PRO A 426 8.63 -17.35 44.26
C PRO A 426 8.37 -16.87 42.82
N PRO A 427 7.96 -15.60 42.61
CA PRO A 427 7.82 -15.04 41.28
C PRO A 427 9.12 -15.08 40.46
N ARG A 428 8.99 -15.24 39.14
CA ARG A 428 10.09 -15.22 38.16
C ARG A 428 9.88 -14.13 37.11
N ARG A 429 10.89 -13.85 36.28
CA ARG A 429 10.76 -12.98 35.09
C ARG A 429 9.88 -13.69 34.06
N VAL A 430 9.00 -12.94 33.40
CA VAL A 430 7.99 -13.46 32.46
C VAL A 430 8.08 -12.67 31.17
N LEU A 431 8.06 -13.37 30.03
CA LEU A 431 8.14 -12.77 28.70
C LEU A 431 6.83 -12.98 27.94
N PHE A 432 6.73 -12.36 26.77
CA PHE A 432 5.71 -12.72 25.78
C PHE A 432 5.82 -14.21 25.39
N GLY A 433 4.69 -14.92 25.36
CA GLY A 433 4.65 -16.33 24.95
C GLY A 433 3.25 -16.94 24.95
N GLN A 434 3.08 -18.05 24.23
CA GLN A 434 1.77 -18.67 23.98
C GLN A 434 1.28 -19.56 25.14
N PHE A 435 2.15 -19.94 26.09
CA PHE A 435 1.74 -20.77 27.22
C PHE A 435 1.08 -19.94 28.31
N SER A 436 0.10 -20.49 29.03
CA SER A 436 -0.62 -19.81 30.12
C SER A 436 0.29 -19.27 31.23
N ASN A 437 1.49 -19.84 31.39
CA ASN A 437 2.51 -19.41 32.36
C ASN A 437 3.46 -18.29 31.85
N ASP A 438 3.42 -17.99 30.55
CA ASP A 438 4.00 -16.78 29.94
C ASP A 438 2.92 -15.68 29.95
N GLU A 439 3.12 -14.55 29.24
CA GLU A 439 2.08 -13.52 29.12
C GLU A 439 1.79 -13.05 27.70
N MET A 440 0.56 -12.56 27.51
CA MET A 440 0.08 -11.89 26.30
C MET A 440 -0.91 -10.78 26.69
N GLY A 441 -1.26 -9.91 25.75
CA GLY A 441 -2.24 -8.86 25.99
C GLY A 441 -2.75 -8.28 24.67
N ASP A 442 -3.82 -8.87 24.16
CA ASP A 442 -4.47 -8.50 22.92
C ASP A 442 -5.92 -8.05 23.17
N LEU A 443 -6.33 -6.97 22.52
CA LEU A 443 -7.72 -6.55 22.37
C LEU A 443 -8.09 -6.66 20.89
N TRP A 444 -8.82 -7.74 20.55
CA TRP A 444 -9.34 -7.95 19.21
C TRP A 444 -10.68 -7.24 19.03
N LEU A 445 -10.86 -6.61 17.87
CA LEU A 445 -12.01 -5.78 17.52
C LEU A 445 -12.52 -6.20 16.13
N GLN A 446 -13.81 -6.50 16.02
CA GLN A 446 -14.47 -6.82 14.75
C GLN A 446 -15.22 -5.58 14.24
N LEU A 447 -14.69 -5.00 13.17
CA LEU A 447 -15.16 -3.75 12.56
C LEU A 447 -15.91 -4.06 11.26
N LEU A 448 -17.03 -3.38 11.04
CA LEU A 448 -17.82 -3.48 9.81
C LEU A 448 -17.73 -2.16 9.04
N PRO A 449 -16.89 -2.10 7.98
CA PRO A 449 -16.78 -0.92 7.14
C PRO A 449 -18.06 -0.66 6.34
N GLY A 450 -18.29 0.60 5.95
CA GLY A 450 -19.48 1.01 5.20
C GLY A 450 -19.53 0.45 3.77
N THR A 451 -18.39 0.39 3.08
CA THR A 451 -18.26 -0.10 1.70
C THR A 451 -17.11 -1.10 1.53
N GLU A 452 -17.06 -1.77 0.37
CA GLU A 452 -15.94 -2.64 0.00
C GLU A 452 -14.62 -1.85 -0.18
N ALA A 453 -14.70 -0.59 -0.63
CA ALA A 453 -13.52 0.29 -0.71
C ALA A 453 -12.98 0.62 0.69
N ASP A 454 -13.87 0.94 1.63
CA ASP A 454 -13.52 1.14 3.04
C ASP A 454 -12.90 -0.14 3.63
N ARG A 455 -13.44 -1.32 3.30
CA ARG A 455 -12.88 -2.61 3.72
C ARG A 455 -11.44 -2.81 3.25
N VAL A 456 -11.17 -2.57 1.97
CA VAL A 456 -9.82 -2.69 1.41
C VAL A 456 -8.86 -1.68 2.05
N THR A 457 -9.29 -0.43 2.26
CA THR A 457 -8.49 0.60 2.94
C THR A 457 -8.18 0.20 4.39
N LEU A 458 -9.19 -0.19 5.16
CA LEU A 458 -9.06 -0.60 6.56
C LEU A 458 -8.14 -1.83 6.69
N GLN A 459 -8.33 -2.85 5.85
CA GLN A 459 -7.48 -4.05 5.80
C GLN A 459 -6.02 -3.67 5.49
N ARG A 460 -5.78 -2.80 4.49
CA ARG A 460 -4.44 -2.34 4.08
C ARG A 460 -3.72 -1.60 5.20
N SER A 461 -4.42 -0.82 6.03
CA SER A 461 -3.84 -0.15 7.20
C SER A 461 -3.60 -1.08 8.40
N ILE A 462 -4.44 -2.10 8.59
CA ILE A 462 -4.32 -3.04 9.72
C ILE A 462 -3.19 -4.06 9.52
N MET A 463 -3.06 -4.64 8.32
CA MET A 463 -2.15 -5.78 8.10
C MET A 463 -0.67 -5.48 8.44
N PRO A 464 -0.07 -4.34 8.04
CA PRO A 464 1.32 -4.02 8.40
C PRO A 464 1.51 -3.86 9.93
N LYS A 465 0.51 -3.35 10.64
CA LYS A 465 0.55 -3.21 12.11
C LYS A 465 0.59 -4.59 12.78
N ILE A 466 -0.31 -5.49 12.38
CA ILE A 466 -0.38 -6.84 12.95
C ILE A 466 0.94 -7.60 12.66
N LEU A 467 1.41 -7.56 11.42
CA LEU A 467 2.66 -8.21 11.00
C LEU A 467 3.89 -7.70 11.76
N ASN A 468 4.01 -6.39 11.98
CA ASN A 468 5.12 -5.83 12.76
C ASN A 468 5.08 -6.28 14.24
N GLU A 469 3.91 -6.33 14.87
CA GLU A 469 3.78 -6.86 16.23
C GLU A 469 4.07 -8.37 16.30
N ASP A 470 3.65 -9.15 15.30
CA ASP A 470 3.97 -10.58 15.24
C ASP A 470 5.48 -10.83 15.11
N ILE A 471 6.21 -10.03 14.32
CA ILE A 471 7.67 -10.09 14.27
C ILE A 471 8.26 -9.84 15.67
N VAL A 472 7.80 -8.80 16.36
CA VAL A 472 8.29 -8.44 17.71
C VAL A 472 8.06 -9.57 18.73
N GLY A 473 6.92 -10.25 18.69
CA GLY A 473 6.63 -11.35 19.61
C GLY A 473 7.42 -12.62 19.32
N TYR A 474 7.51 -13.03 18.06
CA TYR A 474 8.29 -14.22 17.72
C TYR A 474 9.80 -14.01 17.96
N GLU A 475 10.33 -12.80 17.75
CA GLU A 475 11.68 -12.41 18.19
C GLU A 475 11.82 -12.47 19.72
N SER A 476 10.82 -12.00 20.47
CA SER A 476 10.80 -12.10 21.94
C SER A 476 10.78 -13.56 22.43
N MET A 477 10.10 -14.46 21.70
CA MET A 477 10.14 -15.90 21.96
C MET A 477 11.52 -16.52 21.64
N LEU A 478 12.21 -16.03 20.60
CA LEU A 478 13.60 -16.44 20.31
C LEU A 478 14.60 -16.02 21.40
N ILE A 479 14.36 -14.91 22.13
CA ILE A 479 15.19 -14.56 23.30
C ILE A 479 15.10 -15.65 24.38
N ALA A 480 13.93 -16.27 24.56
CA ALA A 480 13.73 -17.38 25.49
C ALA A 480 14.22 -18.73 24.92
N GLN A 481 14.19 -18.91 23.59
CA GLN A 481 14.46 -20.18 22.90
C GLN A 481 15.38 -20.00 21.66
N PRO A 482 16.63 -19.54 21.83
CA PRO A 482 17.53 -19.16 20.71
C PRO A 482 18.11 -20.34 19.91
N GLU A 483 17.71 -21.57 20.25
CA GLU A 483 18.07 -22.81 19.57
C GLU A 483 16.82 -23.53 19.02
N ASN A 484 15.67 -22.87 18.98
CA ASN A 484 14.44 -23.43 18.40
C ASN A 484 14.40 -23.20 16.87
N ALA A 485 14.69 -24.26 16.11
CA ALA A 485 14.70 -24.25 14.65
C ALA A 485 13.37 -23.79 14.02
N VAL A 486 12.23 -24.14 14.65
CA VAL A 486 10.89 -23.82 14.16
C VAL A 486 10.58 -22.33 14.36
N LEU A 487 10.92 -21.76 15.52
CA LEU A 487 10.75 -20.32 15.75
C LEU A 487 11.59 -19.49 14.77
N HIS A 488 12.83 -19.90 14.48
CA HIS A 488 13.63 -19.24 13.45
C HIS A 488 13.00 -19.35 12.05
N ARG A 489 12.45 -20.51 11.67
CA ARG A 489 11.70 -20.67 10.41
C ARG A 489 10.50 -19.72 10.35
N ASP A 490 9.75 -19.60 11.43
CA ASP A 490 8.51 -18.83 11.47
C ASP A 490 8.79 -17.31 11.47
N VAL A 491 9.82 -16.86 12.19
CA VAL A 491 10.36 -15.49 12.08
C VAL A 491 10.83 -15.19 10.65
N ALA A 492 11.48 -16.14 9.98
CA ALA A 492 11.90 -15.98 8.59
C ALA A 492 10.70 -15.82 7.63
N VAL A 493 9.60 -16.53 7.86
CA VAL A 493 8.33 -16.34 7.11
C VAL A 493 7.77 -14.94 7.35
N LEU A 494 7.73 -14.47 8.60
CA LEU A 494 7.22 -13.13 8.92
C LEU A 494 8.08 -12.02 8.27
N TYR A 495 9.41 -12.12 8.34
CA TYR A 495 10.31 -11.18 7.66
C TYR A 495 10.16 -11.22 6.14
N MET A 496 9.98 -12.39 5.54
CA MET A 496 9.71 -12.56 4.12
C MET A 496 8.40 -11.87 3.72
N THR A 497 7.32 -12.07 4.48
CA THR A 497 6.02 -11.41 4.26
C THR A 497 6.12 -9.89 4.44
N ALA A 498 6.99 -9.41 5.33
CA ALA A 498 7.28 -7.98 5.51
C ALA A 498 8.24 -7.39 4.44
N GLY A 499 8.68 -8.19 3.46
CA GLY A 499 9.63 -7.77 2.41
C GLY A 499 11.08 -7.59 2.90
N ARG A 500 11.40 -8.01 4.12
CA ARG A 500 12.72 -7.90 4.76
C ARG A 500 13.58 -9.13 4.44
N THR A 501 13.82 -9.37 3.15
CA THR A 501 14.48 -10.59 2.62
C THR A 501 15.80 -10.96 3.29
N ALA A 502 16.65 -9.98 3.64
CA ALA A 502 17.94 -10.25 4.27
C ALA A 502 17.80 -10.92 5.65
N ALA A 503 16.92 -10.40 6.50
CA ALA A 503 16.63 -10.99 7.81
C ALA A 503 15.97 -12.37 7.68
N ALA A 504 15.07 -12.54 6.69
CA ALA A 504 14.49 -13.86 6.40
C ALA A 504 15.57 -14.90 6.03
N VAL A 505 16.54 -14.54 5.19
CA VAL A 505 17.66 -15.43 4.82
C VAL A 505 18.53 -15.79 6.01
N GLU A 506 18.83 -14.84 6.91
CA GLU A 506 19.59 -15.10 8.14
C GLU A 506 18.86 -16.11 9.04
N HIS A 507 17.57 -15.90 9.31
CA HIS A 507 16.79 -16.81 10.14
C HIS A 507 16.53 -18.17 9.49
N TYR A 508 16.37 -18.27 8.16
CA TYR A 508 16.31 -19.57 7.49
C TYR A 508 17.65 -20.32 7.57
N ARG A 509 18.79 -19.64 7.42
CA ARG A 509 20.11 -20.26 7.63
C ARG A 509 20.25 -20.77 9.06
N ARG A 510 19.89 -19.95 10.06
CA ARG A 510 19.91 -20.35 11.47
C ARG A 510 18.95 -21.50 11.78
N SER A 511 17.76 -21.52 11.18
CA SER A 511 16.83 -22.64 11.26
C SER A 511 17.46 -23.93 10.73
N LEU A 512 18.16 -23.87 9.59
CA LEU A 512 18.82 -25.02 8.96
C LEU A 512 20.13 -25.46 9.63
N GLU A 513 20.80 -24.60 10.40
CA GLU A 513 21.89 -25.00 11.31
C GLU A 513 21.37 -25.92 12.44
N LEU A 514 20.16 -25.64 12.92
CA LEU A 514 19.52 -26.34 14.04
C LEU A 514 18.72 -27.57 13.58
N ASP A 515 18.06 -27.49 12.42
CA ASP A 515 17.38 -28.61 11.74
C ASP A 515 17.76 -28.70 10.24
N PRO A 516 18.84 -29.44 9.90
CA PRO A 516 19.25 -29.71 8.52
C PRO A 516 18.34 -30.69 7.74
N ALA A 517 17.23 -31.15 8.33
CA ALA A 517 16.25 -32.03 7.69
C ALA A 517 14.96 -31.28 7.26
N SER A 518 14.87 -29.97 7.50
CA SER A 518 13.71 -29.16 7.13
C SER A 518 13.64 -28.88 5.62
N ALA A 519 12.93 -29.73 4.89
CA ALA A 519 12.69 -29.56 3.45
C ALA A 519 12.04 -28.20 3.12
N THR A 520 11.13 -27.71 3.97
CA THR A 520 10.45 -26.43 3.80
C THR A 520 11.39 -25.23 4.02
N ALA A 521 12.27 -25.27 5.03
CA ALA A 521 13.25 -24.19 5.21
C ALA A 521 14.28 -24.17 4.08
N HIS A 522 14.70 -25.34 3.57
CA HIS A 522 15.53 -25.44 2.37
C HIS A 522 14.84 -24.86 1.12
N TYR A 523 13.58 -25.22 0.85
CA TYR A 523 12.81 -24.69 -0.28
C TYR A 523 12.61 -23.17 -0.21
N ASN A 524 12.23 -22.63 0.97
CA ASN A 524 12.03 -21.19 1.15
C ASN A 524 13.35 -20.42 1.02
N LEU A 525 14.43 -20.89 1.66
CA LEU A 525 15.75 -20.28 1.52
C LEU A 525 16.24 -20.30 0.07
N ALA A 526 16.09 -21.43 -0.63
CA ALA A 526 16.46 -21.55 -2.04
C ALA A 526 15.68 -20.58 -2.93
N THR A 527 14.38 -20.39 -2.64
CA THR A 527 13.52 -19.44 -3.37
C THR A 527 13.97 -17.99 -3.16
N LEU A 528 14.32 -17.60 -1.91
CA LEU A 528 14.85 -16.27 -1.61
C LEU A 528 16.24 -16.04 -2.22
N LEU A 529 17.11 -17.05 -2.20
CA LEU A 529 18.43 -16.98 -2.83
C LEU A 529 18.33 -16.89 -4.36
N ALA A 530 17.42 -17.63 -4.98
CA ALA A 530 17.16 -17.56 -6.43
C ALA A 530 16.69 -16.16 -6.83
N ALA A 531 15.74 -15.58 -6.09
CA ALA A 531 15.28 -14.21 -6.29
C ALA A 531 16.38 -13.15 -6.05
N GLY A 532 17.33 -13.44 -5.15
CA GLY A 532 18.52 -12.63 -4.90
C GLY A 532 19.71 -12.87 -5.84
N GLY A 533 19.58 -13.73 -6.86
CA GLY A 533 20.65 -14.05 -7.81
C GLY A 533 21.71 -15.05 -7.32
N GLY A 534 21.56 -15.61 -6.11
CA GLY A 534 22.42 -16.64 -5.52
C GLY A 534 22.16 -18.04 -6.10
N LEU A 535 22.17 -18.18 -7.43
CA LEU A 535 21.60 -19.35 -8.13
C LEU A 535 22.23 -20.70 -7.76
N GLU A 536 23.55 -20.79 -7.57
CA GLU A 536 24.20 -22.06 -7.18
C GLU A 536 23.94 -22.45 -5.71
N GLU A 537 23.83 -21.48 -4.80
CA GLU A 537 23.41 -21.74 -3.40
C GLU A 537 21.93 -22.18 -3.37
N ALA A 538 21.09 -21.56 -4.20
CA ALA A 538 19.71 -21.97 -4.40
C ALA A 538 19.59 -23.39 -4.97
N ILE A 539 20.39 -23.78 -5.97
CA ILE A 539 20.43 -25.16 -6.49
C ILE A 539 20.78 -26.16 -5.39
N SER A 540 21.76 -25.85 -4.54
CA SER A 540 22.14 -26.71 -3.41
C SER A 540 20.97 -26.94 -2.46
N HIS A 541 20.28 -25.88 -2.05
CA HIS A 541 19.14 -25.98 -1.13
C HIS A 541 17.88 -26.56 -1.78
N PHE A 542 17.57 -26.26 -3.04
CA PHE A 542 16.47 -26.89 -3.76
C PHE A 542 16.70 -28.40 -3.94
N ARG A 543 17.93 -28.83 -4.27
CA ARG A 543 18.30 -30.25 -4.28
C ARG A 543 18.03 -30.91 -2.94
N ARG A 544 18.47 -30.27 -1.86
CA ARG A 544 18.26 -30.79 -0.52
C ARG A 544 16.77 -30.89 -0.16
N ALA A 545 15.95 -29.91 -0.57
CA ALA A 545 14.50 -29.95 -0.41
C ALA A 545 13.85 -31.14 -1.14
N VAL A 546 14.23 -31.43 -2.39
CA VAL A 546 13.67 -32.57 -3.15
C VAL A 546 14.26 -33.93 -2.77
N GLU A 547 15.47 -33.97 -2.20
CA GLU A 547 16.00 -35.19 -1.54
C GLU A 547 15.17 -35.56 -0.31
N LEU A 548 14.78 -34.55 0.48
CA LEU A 548 14.00 -34.73 1.70
C LEU A 548 12.51 -34.95 1.42
N ARG A 549 11.96 -34.34 0.35
CA ARG A 549 10.56 -34.47 -0.09
C ARG A 549 10.48 -34.72 -1.61
N PRO A 550 10.63 -35.98 -2.08
CA PRO A 550 10.66 -36.35 -3.51
C PRO A 550 9.32 -36.26 -4.27
N ASP A 551 8.27 -35.84 -3.58
CA ASP A 551 6.91 -35.56 -4.05
C ASP A 551 6.58 -34.05 -4.07
N HIS A 552 7.55 -33.17 -3.77
CA HIS A 552 7.38 -31.72 -3.81
C HIS A 552 7.45 -31.17 -5.24
N GLY A 553 6.32 -31.16 -5.96
CA GLY A 553 6.25 -30.72 -7.37
C GLY A 553 6.77 -29.30 -7.60
N SER A 554 6.33 -28.34 -6.79
CA SER A 554 6.80 -26.93 -6.84
C SER A 554 8.32 -26.79 -6.61
N ALA A 555 8.93 -27.57 -5.71
CA ALA A 555 10.38 -27.56 -5.52
C ALA A 555 11.13 -28.18 -6.71
N HIS A 556 10.57 -29.21 -7.35
CA HIS A 556 11.09 -29.75 -8.60
C HIS A 556 11.01 -28.74 -9.76
N ASN A 557 9.89 -28.02 -9.90
CA ASN A 557 9.75 -26.95 -10.90
C ASN A 557 10.80 -25.85 -10.68
N ASN A 558 10.92 -25.34 -9.46
CA ASN A 558 11.84 -24.23 -9.16
C ASN A 558 13.31 -24.66 -9.29
N LEU A 559 13.66 -25.89 -8.89
CA LEU A 559 14.98 -26.48 -9.15
C LEU A 559 15.28 -26.55 -10.66
N GLY A 560 14.32 -27.02 -11.46
CA GLY A 560 14.44 -27.06 -12.91
C GLY A 560 14.66 -25.68 -13.52
N ALA A 561 13.89 -24.68 -13.06
CA ALA A 561 13.99 -23.30 -13.54
C ALA A 561 15.38 -22.70 -13.27
N VAL A 562 15.89 -22.84 -12.03
CA VAL A 562 17.23 -22.33 -11.68
C VAL A 562 18.34 -23.11 -12.40
N LEU A 563 18.24 -24.43 -12.54
CA LEU A 563 19.18 -25.23 -13.33
C LEU A 563 19.21 -24.78 -14.80
N ASN A 564 18.06 -24.50 -15.40
CA ASN A 564 17.98 -24.01 -16.78
C ASN A 564 18.61 -22.62 -16.91
N ALA A 565 18.38 -21.72 -15.94
CA ALA A 565 18.94 -20.38 -15.92
C ALA A 565 20.49 -20.36 -15.84
N VAL A 566 21.11 -21.33 -15.16
CA VAL A 566 22.59 -21.51 -15.15
C VAL A 566 23.12 -22.38 -16.30
N GLY A 567 22.30 -22.67 -17.32
CA GLY A 567 22.70 -23.42 -18.52
C GLY A 567 22.76 -24.95 -18.35
N ARG A 568 22.26 -25.50 -17.24
CA ARG A 568 22.24 -26.94 -16.93
C ARG A 568 20.95 -27.61 -17.41
N ALA A 569 20.56 -27.30 -18.64
CA ALA A 569 19.27 -27.68 -19.23
C ALA A 569 18.99 -29.20 -19.24
N SER A 570 20.04 -30.04 -19.35
CA SER A 570 19.92 -31.50 -19.29
C SER A 570 19.52 -32.04 -17.91
N GLU A 571 19.92 -31.36 -16.83
CA GLU A 571 19.49 -31.69 -15.47
C GLU A 571 18.10 -31.10 -15.17
N ALA A 572 17.79 -29.92 -15.73
CA ALA A 572 16.50 -29.25 -15.57
C ALA A 572 15.33 -30.08 -16.13
N LEU A 573 15.49 -30.68 -17.32
CA LEU A 573 14.44 -31.41 -18.03
C LEU A 573 13.79 -32.51 -17.16
N GLY A 574 14.61 -33.35 -16.50
CA GLY A 574 14.09 -34.43 -15.64
C GLY A 574 13.37 -33.92 -14.38
N HIS A 575 13.70 -32.72 -13.90
CA HIS A 575 12.97 -32.10 -12.79
C HIS A 575 11.64 -31.49 -13.25
N PHE A 576 11.55 -30.92 -14.45
CA PHE A 576 10.28 -30.47 -15.02
C PHE A 576 9.34 -31.65 -15.35
N GLU A 577 9.85 -32.73 -15.94
CA GLU A 577 9.10 -33.97 -16.16
C GLU A 577 8.53 -34.52 -14.83
N ARG A 578 9.33 -34.46 -13.74
CA ARG A 578 8.89 -34.86 -12.39
C ARG A 578 7.86 -33.91 -11.78
N ALA A 579 8.00 -32.60 -11.98
CA ALA A 579 7.05 -31.60 -11.48
C ALA A 579 5.66 -31.79 -12.11
N VAL A 580 5.59 -31.92 -13.44
CA VAL A 580 4.32 -32.18 -14.16
C VAL A 580 3.70 -33.52 -13.76
N ALA A 581 4.51 -34.55 -13.46
CA ALA A 581 4.00 -35.84 -12.98
C ALA A 581 3.45 -35.81 -11.53
N LEU A 582 3.80 -34.79 -10.75
CA LEU A 582 3.33 -34.58 -9.37
C LEU A 582 2.16 -33.60 -9.30
N GLU A 583 2.20 -32.53 -10.09
CA GLU A 583 1.21 -31.46 -10.14
C GLU A 583 0.71 -31.27 -11.60
N PRO A 584 -0.17 -32.15 -12.13
CA PRO A 584 -0.56 -32.14 -13.55
C PRO A 584 -1.32 -30.88 -14.03
N GLU A 585 -1.87 -30.11 -13.09
CA GLU A 585 -2.59 -28.86 -13.33
C GLU A 585 -1.71 -27.60 -13.12
N ASN A 586 -0.40 -27.76 -12.92
CA ASN A 586 0.54 -26.64 -12.76
C ASN A 586 0.98 -26.10 -14.14
N ALA A 587 0.35 -25.01 -14.58
CA ALA A 587 0.61 -24.37 -15.89
C ALA A 587 2.09 -23.99 -16.09
N ALA A 588 2.74 -23.43 -15.05
CA ALA A 588 4.15 -23.04 -15.11
C ALA A 588 5.08 -24.24 -15.30
N ALA A 589 4.79 -25.38 -14.66
CA ALA A 589 5.55 -26.62 -14.84
C ALA A 589 5.43 -27.16 -16.28
N HIS A 590 4.24 -27.07 -16.90
CA HIS A 590 4.04 -27.43 -18.31
C HIS A 590 4.80 -26.50 -19.27
N SER A 591 4.73 -25.18 -19.07
CA SER A 591 5.45 -24.21 -19.94
C SER A 591 6.97 -24.34 -19.83
N ASN A 592 7.49 -24.55 -18.62
CA ASN A 592 8.92 -24.79 -18.39
C ASN A 592 9.39 -26.09 -19.05
N LEU A 593 8.60 -27.17 -18.94
CA LEU A 593 8.89 -28.44 -19.61
C LEU A 593 8.88 -28.28 -21.14
N ALA A 594 7.86 -27.61 -21.70
CA ALA A 594 7.76 -27.35 -23.13
C ALA A 594 8.97 -26.55 -23.66
N SER A 595 9.43 -25.56 -22.91
CA SER A 595 10.60 -24.76 -23.24
C SER A 595 11.90 -25.58 -23.23
N ALA A 596 12.08 -26.46 -22.25
CA ALA A 596 13.21 -27.38 -22.20
C ALA A 596 13.17 -28.41 -23.34
N LEU A 597 11.99 -28.93 -23.69
CA LEU A 597 11.79 -29.86 -24.81
C LEU A 597 12.09 -29.20 -26.16
N ALA A 598 11.63 -27.97 -26.37
CA ALA A 598 11.92 -27.20 -27.59
C ALA A 598 13.42 -26.95 -27.75
N ALA A 599 14.11 -26.54 -26.70
CA ALA A 599 15.56 -26.36 -26.68
C ALA A 599 16.34 -27.69 -26.93
N ALA A 600 15.79 -28.82 -26.49
CA ALA A 600 16.31 -30.16 -26.77
C ALA A 600 15.96 -30.70 -28.18
N GLY A 601 15.26 -29.93 -29.01
CA GLY A 601 14.81 -30.35 -30.34
C GLY A 601 13.63 -31.33 -30.35
N ARG A 602 13.02 -31.63 -29.19
CA ARG A 602 11.82 -32.48 -29.02
C ARG A 602 10.55 -31.68 -29.36
N ARG A 603 10.51 -31.16 -30.59
CA ARG A 603 9.56 -30.14 -31.08
C ARG A 603 8.10 -30.54 -30.95
N GLU A 604 7.75 -31.78 -31.29
CA GLU A 604 6.37 -32.28 -31.24
C GLU A 604 5.85 -32.41 -29.80
N GLU A 605 6.72 -32.83 -28.87
CA GLU A 605 6.38 -32.95 -27.44
C GLU A 605 6.28 -31.57 -26.76
N ALA A 606 7.11 -30.61 -27.19
CA ALA A 606 7.02 -29.22 -26.72
C ALA A 606 5.68 -28.57 -27.06
N ILE A 607 5.11 -28.84 -28.25
CA ILE A 607 3.79 -28.33 -28.65
C ILE A 607 2.71 -28.77 -27.67
N VAL A 608 2.65 -30.08 -27.36
CA VAL A 608 1.63 -30.66 -26.46
C VAL A 608 1.68 -30.01 -25.07
N HIS A 609 2.88 -29.78 -24.52
CA HIS A 609 3.01 -29.13 -23.21
C HIS A 609 2.73 -27.62 -23.24
N TYR A 610 3.06 -26.90 -24.32
CA TYR A 610 2.64 -25.51 -24.50
C TYR A 610 1.12 -25.39 -24.65
N GLU A 611 0.46 -26.29 -25.38
CA GLU A 611 -0.99 -26.33 -25.50
C GLU A 611 -1.66 -26.59 -24.15
N ARG A 612 -1.18 -27.58 -23.37
CA ARG A 612 -1.71 -27.86 -22.03
C ARG A 612 -1.48 -26.71 -21.05
N ALA A 613 -0.35 -26.00 -21.13
CA ALA A 613 -0.14 -24.79 -20.34
C ALA A 613 -1.17 -23.70 -20.65
N LEU A 614 -1.51 -23.49 -21.93
CA LEU A 614 -2.53 -22.52 -22.36
C LEU A 614 -3.98 -22.94 -22.08
N GLU A 615 -4.25 -24.24 -21.91
CA GLU A 615 -5.55 -24.72 -21.41
C GLU A 615 -5.73 -24.38 -19.92
N LEU A 616 -4.65 -24.51 -19.13
CA LEU A 616 -4.63 -24.27 -17.69
C LEU A 616 -4.57 -22.77 -17.36
N ASP A 617 -3.78 -22.01 -18.11
CA ASP A 617 -3.72 -20.55 -18.06
C ASP A 617 -3.83 -19.94 -19.49
N PRO A 618 -5.05 -19.58 -19.91
CA PRO A 618 -5.27 -18.89 -21.18
C PRO A 618 -4.71 -17.46 -21.24
N SER A 619 -4.17 -16.89 -20.16
CA SER A 619 -3.61 -15.54 -20.13
C SER A 619 -2.12 -15.48 -20.50
N ASP A 620 -1.38 -16.58 -20.33
CA ASP A 620 0.06 -16.68 -20.60
C ASP A 620 0.40 -16.28 -22.06
N THR A 621 1.08 -15.14 -22.20
CA THR A 621 1.49 -14.57 -23.50
C THR A 621 2.76 -15.21 -24.05
N ASP A 622 3.61 -15.75 -23.19
CA ASP A 622 4.98 -16.12 -23.51
C ASP A 622 5.02 -17.55 -24.04
N THR A 623 4.27 -18.45 -23.40
CA THR A 623 3.90 -19.78 -23.87
C THR A 623 3.24 -19.72 -25.25
N ARG A 624 2.30 -18.79 -25.46
CA ARG A 624 1.65 -18.54 -26.76
C ARG A 624 2.65 -18.06 -27.82
N ALA A 625 3.53 -17.12 -27.47
CA ALA A 625 4.55 -16.61 -28.40
C ALA A 625 5.61 -17.67 -28.75
N ALA A 626 5.96 -18.55 -27.80
CA ALA A 626 6.89 -19.66 -28.04
C ALA A 626 6.31 -20.69 -29.01
N LEU A 627 5.05 -21.10 -28.82
CA LEU A 627 4.33 -21.98 -29.74
C LEU A 627 4.23 -21.36 -31.16
N ALA A 628 3.89 -20.08 -31.26
CA ALA A 628 3.79 -19.38 -32.54
C ALA A 628 5.14 -19.27 -33.29
N ARG A 629 6.25 -18.99 -32.59
CA ARG A 629 7.60 -19.00 -33.18
C ARG A 629 7.95 -20.37 -33.75
N LEU A 630 7.65 -21.43 -32.99
CA LEU A 630 7.89 -22.80 -33.43
C LEU A 630 7.22 -23.06 -34.78
N LEU A 631 5.95 -22.68 -34.94
CA LEU A 631 5.15 -22.94 -36.14
C LEU A 631 5.58 -22.15 -37.40
N GLY A 632 6.42 -21.11 -37.31
CA GLY A 632 6.62 -20.11 -38.39
C GLY A 632 7.79 -20.29 -39.35
N GLU A 633 8.68 -21.28 -39.18
CA GLU A 633 9.99 -21.36 -39.88
C GLU A 633 9.94 -21.93 -41.32
N ALA A 634 8.89 -21.67 -42.11
CA ALA A 634 8.73 -22.22 -43.46
C ALA A 634 8.45 -21.16 -44.55
N ASP A 635 9.36 -21.13 -45.54
CA ASP A 635 9.37 -20.41 -46.85
C ASP A 635 10.19 -19.12 -46.96
N GLY A 636 10.80 -18.91 -48.14
CA GLY A 636 11.65 -17.76 -48.46
C GLY A 636 11.81 -17.50 -49.96
N ALA A 637 12.14 -16.26 -50.35
CA ALA A 637 12.25 -15.84 -51.76
C ALA A 637 13.23 -14.68 -51.99
N GLY A 638 13.99 -14.69 -53.10
CA GLY A 638 14.81 -13.55 -53.52
C GLY A 638 15.58 -13.78 -54.82
N SER A 639 15.31 -12.98 -55.87
CA SER A 639 16.06 -13.09 -57.15
C SER A 639 16.11 -11.85 -58.07
N ASN A 640 15.41 -10.73 -57.81
CA ASN A 640 15.32 -9.64 -58.79
C ASN A 640 15.29 -8.18 -58.25
N VAL A 641 16.12 -7.85 -57.25
CA VAL A 641 16.11 -6.55 -56.53
C VAL A 641 16.72 -5.37 -57.31
N THR A 642 16.12 -4.17 -57.25
CA THR A 642 16.59 -2.89 -57.85
C THR A 642 16.36 -1.66 -56.95
N TYR A 643 16.96 -0.51 -57.26
CA TYR A 643 16.85 0.69 -56.41
C TYR A 643 15.43 1.25 -56.35
N HIS A 644 14.88 1.72 -57.48
CA HIS A 644 13.62 2.45 -57.47
C HIS A 644 12.42 1.61 -57.03
N GLN A 645 12.45 0.30 -57.28
CA GLN A 645 11.37 -0.61 -56.92
C GLN A 645 11.46 -1.10 -55.48
N ASP A 646 12.66 -1.48 -55.00
CA ASP A 646 12.81 -2.28 -53.79
C ASP A 646 13.60 -1.58 -52.67
N VAL A 647 14.59 -0.74 -53.01
CA VAL A 647 15.48 -0.09 -52.01
C VAL A 647 15.07 1.32 -51.65
N ALA A 648 14.60 2.11 -52.63
CA ALA A 648 14.15 3.49 -52.38
C ALA A 648 13.02 3.54 -51.34
N PRO A 649 11.99 2.65 -51.36
CA PRO A 649 10.99 2.61 -50.30
C PRO A 649 11.59 2.35 -48.91
N ILE A 650 12.55 1.41 -48.81
CA ILE A 650 13.23 1.07 -47.55
C ILE A 650 14.03 2.27 -47.02
N LEU A 651 14.85 2.89 -47.86
CA LEU A 651 15.68 4.02 -47.44
C LEU A 651 14.85 5.27 -47.11
N HIS A 652 13.79 5.56 -47.87
CA HIS A 652 12.92 6.71 -47.59
C HIS A 652 12.15 6.52 -46.27
N ALA A 653 11.64 5.31 -45.99
CA ALA A 653 10.94 5.02 -44.75
C ALA A 653 11.88 5.01 -43.51
N ARG A 654 13.08 4.43 -43.63
CA ARG A 654 13.93 4.11 -42.45
C ARG A 654 15.16 5.00 -42.27
N CYS A 655 15.69 5.61 -43.33
CA CYS A 655 17.02 6.26 -43.32
C CYS A 655 17.00 7.76 -43.66
N VAL A 656 16.19 8.20 -44.64
CA VAL A 656 16.26 9.55 -45.22
C VAL A 656 15.91 10.67 -44.22
N ALA A 657 15.13 10.38 -43.16
CA ALA A 657 14.85 11.34 -42.10
C ALA A 657 16.14 11.91 -41.44
N CYS A 658 17.13 11.04 -41.19
CA CYS A 658 18.45 11.42 -40.67
C CYS A 658 19.44 11.74 -41.81
N HIS A 659 19.31 11.07 -42.96
CA HIS A 659 20.15 11.21 -44.16
C HIS A 659 19.48 12.09 -45.24
N ARG A 660 19.12 13.31 -44.87
CA ARG A 660 18.70 14.38 -45.82
C ARG A 660 19.67 15.56 -45.71
N PRO A 661 19.82 16.38 -46.76
CA PRO A 661 20.67 17.58 -46.69
C PRO A 661 20.32 18.47 -45.49
N GLY A 662 21.31 18.75 -44.62
CA GLY A 662 21.13 19.57 -43.42
C GLY A 662 20.53 18.86 -42.20
N ALA A 663 20.36 17.54 -42.24
CA ALA A 663 20.08 16.72 -41.04
C ALA A 663 21.39 16.23 -40.39
N ILE A 664 21.27 15.40 -39.34
CA ILE A 664 22.40 14.95 -38.51
C ILE A 664 23.45 14.11 -39.26
N ALA A 665 23.05 13.34 -40.27
CA ALA A 665 24.00 12.44 -40.94
C ALA A 665 24.91 13.20 -41.93
N PRO A 666 26.20 12.83 -42.04
CA PRO A 666 27.19 13.56 -42.84
C PRO A 666 27.01 13.45 -44.37
N PHE A 667 25.99 12.73 -44.84
CA PHE A 667 25.65 12.59 -46.26
C PHE A 667 24.16 12.28 -46.45
N SER A 668 23.62 12.70 -47.60
CA SER A 668 22.25 12.38 -48.05
C SER A 668 22.12 10.91 -48.46
N LEU A 669 20.91 10.37 -48.37
CA LEU A 669 20.46 9.11 -49.00
C LEU A 669 19.15 9.30 -49.78
N ALA A 670 18.73 10.55 -50.01
CA ALA A 670 17.39 10.94 -50.49
C ALA A 670 17.14 10.73 -52.00
N THR A 671 18.16 10.29 -52.75
CA THR A 671 18.09 10.05 -54.21
C THR A 671 18.97 8.85 -54.58
N TYR A 672 18.79 8.29 -55.79
CA TYR A 672 19.68 7.23 -56.27
C TYR A 672 21.15 7.70 -56.36
N ALA A 673 21.37 8.94 -56.78
CA ALA A 673 22.70 9.54 -56.89
C ALA A 673 23.40 9.66 -55.52
N ASP A 674 22.65 9.94 -54.46
CA ASP A 674 23.14 10.00 -53.08
C ASP A 674 23.42 8.61 -52.48
N ALA A 675 22.49 7.66 -52.69
CA ALA A 675 22.53 6.34 -52.08
C ALA A 675 23.53 5.38 -52.74
N ARG A 676 23.67 5.42 -54.07
CA ARG A 676 24.52 4.48 -54.82
C ARG A 676 26.00 4.48 -54.38
N PRO A 677 26.68 5.63 -54.17
CA PRO A 677 28.07 5.65 -53.68
C PRO A 677 28.24 5.07 -52.28
N GLN A 678 27.15 4.93 -51.52
CA GLN A 678 27.14 4.38 -50.16
C GLN A 678 26.65 2.92 -50.12
N ALA A 679 26.31 2.28 -51.25
CA ALA A 679 25.64 0.97 -51.27
C ALA A 679 26.35 -0.11 -50.42
N ASP A 680 27.67 -0.25 -50.56
CA ASP A 680 28.46 -1.21 -49.77
C ASP A 680 28.47 -0.86 -48.28
N ARG A 681 28.46 0.44 -47.93
CA ARG A 681 28.36 0.91 -46.54
C ARG A 681 26.97 0.68 -45.97
N ILE A 682 25.91 0.87 -46.76
CA ILE A 682 24.52 0.60 -46.37
C ILE A 682 24.36 -0.90 -46.09
N ALA A 683 24.80 -1.77 -46.99
CA ALA A 683 24.77 -3.22 -46.78
C ALA A 683 25.62 -3.63 -45.56
N ALA A 684 26.85 -3.13 -45.43
CA ALA A 684 27.71 -3.43 -44.27
C ALA A 684 27.23 -2.83 -42.94
N ALA A 685 26.40 -1.78 -42.96
CA ALA A 685 25.76 -1.23 -41.77
C ALA A 685 24.48 -1.99 -41.40
N ALA A 686 23.68 -2.39 -42.39
CA ALA A 686 22.45 -3.18 -42.19
C ALA A 686 22.77 -4.61 -41.74
N THR A 687 23.70 -5.30 -42.41
CA THR A 687 24.12 -6.67 -42.05
C THR A 687 24.81 -6.72 -40.69
N ALA A 688 25.66 -5.75 -40.37
CA ALA A 688 26.30 -5.66 -39.05
C ALA A 688 25.39 -5.07 -37.96
N ARG A 689 24.12 -4.76 -38.29
CA ARG A 689 23.15 -4.11 -37.40
C ARG A 689 23.72 -2.89 -36.65
N ARG A 690 24.33 -1.96 -37.41
CA ARG A 690 24.92 -0.69 -36.92
C ARG A 690 24.09 0.56 -37.24
N MET A 691 23.19 0.50 -38.23
CA MET A 691 22.14 1.51 -38.52
C MET A 691 20.97 0.80 -39.23
N PRO A 692 19.70 1.27 -39.16
CA PRO A 692 19.07 2.28 -38.29
C PRO A 692 18.72 1.67 -36.89
N PRO A 693 18.19 2.41 -35.88
CA PRO A 693 18.32 2.04 -34.47
C PRO A 693 17.88 0.61 -34.14
N TRP A 694 18.85 -0.22 -33.77
CA TRP A 694 18.63 -1.63 -33.40
C TRP A 694 18.15 -1.80 -31.95
N LYS A 695 17.65 -0.71 -31.36
CA LYS A 695 17.16 -0.57 -29.98
C LYS A 695 15.63 -0.33 -30.06
N PRO A 696 14.78 -0.96 -29.23
CA PRO A 696 15.08 -1.86 -28.12
C PRO A 696 14.92 -3.36 -28.47
N THR A 697 15.92 -4.17 -28.15
CA THR A 697 16.01 -5.61 -28.50
C THR A 697 15.04 -6.49 -27.69
N GLY A 698 14.93 -7.78 -28.06
CA GLY A 698 14.13 -8.75 -27.31
C GLY A 698 12.61 -8.67 -27.53
N PRO A 699 11.81 -9.34 -26.68
CA PRO A 699 10.36 -9.49 -26.83
C PRO A 699 9.53 -8.33 -26.24
N ALA A 700 10.17 -7.18 -25.97
CA ALA A 700 9.67 -6.05 -25.18
C ALA A 700 8.50 -5.24 -25.81
N GLY A 701 7.69 -5.81 -26.69
CA GLY A 701 6.63 -5.14 -27.43
C GLY A 701 7.08 -4.51 -28.75
N ARG A 702 6.13 -3.87 -29.46
CA ARG A 702 6.37 -3.07 -30.67
C ARG A 702 6.13 -1.60 -30.37
N PHE A 703 7.10 -0.76 -30.69
CA PHE A 703 7.05 0.67 -30.42
C PHE A 703 6.66 1.48 -31.67
N VAL A 704 5.96 2.59 -31.46
CA VAL A 704 5.54 3.51 -32.52
C VAL A 704 6.77 4.17 -33.14
N GLY A 705 6.86 4.14 -34.47
CA GLY A 705 7.95 4.80 -35.20
C GLY A 705 9.30 4.06 -35.19
N GLU A 706 9.35 2.77 -34.84
CA GLU A 706 10.57 1.96 -34.97
C GLU A 706 11.13 2.03 -36.40
N ARG A 707 12.37 2.53 -36.56
CA ARG A 707 13.04 2.64 -37.86
C ARG A 707 13.87 1.40 -38.21
N ARG A 708 13.60 0.25 -37.58
CA ARG A 708 14.31 -1.00 -37.83
C ARG A 708 14.11 -1.53 -39.25
N LEU A 709 15.09 -2.29 -39.71
CA LEU A 709 14.99 -3.09 -40.92
C LEU A 709 14.62 -4.53 -40.54
N THR A 710 13.64 -5.10 -41.22
CA THR A 710 13.36 -6.54 -41.15
C THR A 710 14.49 -7.32 -41.83
N ASP A 711 14.64 -8.61 -41.51
CA ASP A 711 15.69 -9.44 -42.13
C ASP A 711 15.52 -9.54 -43.67
N ASP A 712 14.28 -9.53 -44.18
CA ASP A 712 13.99 -9.41 -45.62
C ASP A 712 14.48 -8.07 -46.21
N GLN A 713 14.31 -6.96 -45.48
CA GLN A 713 14.81 -5.65 -45.91
C GLN A 713 16.33 -5.59 -45.88
N ILE A 714 16.98 -6.21 -44.88
CA ILE A 714 18.45 -6.37 -44.85
C ILE A 714 18.89 -7.19 -46.06
N ALA A 715 18.26 -8.33 -46.33
CA ALA A 715 18.55 -9.18 -47.48
C ALA A 715 18.37 -8.43 -48.81
N THR A 716 17.32 -7.63 -48.95
CA THR A 716 17.08 -6.77 -50.13
C THR A 716 18.20 -5.74 -50.30
N LEU A 717 18.57 -4.99 -49.25
CA LEU A 717 19.66 -4.00 -49.30
C LEU A 717 21.02 -4.66 -49.64
N THR A 718 21.31 -5.80 -49.03
CA THR A 718 22.57 -6.54 -49.27
C THR A 718 22.61 -7.15 -50.67
N ALA A 719 21.51 -7.72 -51.16
CA ALA A 719 21.41 -8.25 -52.52
C ALA A 719 21.50 -7.15 -53.59
N TRP A 720 20.97 -5.96 -53.31
CA TRP A 720 21.13 -4.79 -54.18
C TRP A 720 22.58 -4.32 -54.27
N ALA A 721 23.25 -4.14 -53.12
CA ALA A 721 24.65 -3.73 -53.08
C ALA A 721 25.57 -4.75 -53.76
N ALA A 722 25.42 -6.05 -53.44
CA ALA A 722 26.20 -7.14 -54.01
C ALA A 722 26.07 -7.26 -55.56
N ARG A 723 25.01 -6.69 -56.15
CA ARG A 723 24.79 -6.62 -57.61
C ARG A 723 25.30 -5.31 -58.25
N GLY A 724 26.08 -4.51 -57.52
CA GLY A 724 26.59 -3.23 -58.01
C GLY A 724 25.56 -2.10 -57.99
N ALA A 725 24.57 -2.19 -57.10
CA ALA A 725 23.53 -1.18 -56.86
C ALA A 725 22.73 -0.79 -58.13
N PRO A 726 22.04 -1.72 -58.81
CA PRO A 726 21.28 -1.42 -60.02
C PRO A 726 20.10 -0.47 -59.75
N ALA A 727 19.88 0.51 -60.64
CA ALA A 727 18.83 1.52 -60.49
C ALA A 727 17.40 0.96 -60.62
N GLY A 728 17.15 0.11 -61.62
CA GLY A 728 15.78 -0.23 -62.05
C GLY A 728 15.17 0.85 -62.95
N GLU A 729 13.91 0.66 -63.35
CA GLU A 729 13.16 1.71 -64.07
C GLU A 729 12.65 2.76 -63.07
N SER A 730 12.89 4.04 -63.37
CA SER A 730 12.47 5.15 -62.52
C SER A 730 11.02 5.52 -62.81
N PRO A 731 10.12 5.59 -61.79
CA PRO A 731 8.82 6.22 -61.94
C PRO A 731 9.01 7.66 -62.43
N ALA A 732 8.24 8.09 -63.43
CA ALA A 732 8.48 9.35 -64.13
C ALA A 732 8.39 10.58 -63.20
N GLY A 733 9.55 11.05 -62.72
CA GLY A 733 9.70 12.25 -61.88
C GLY A 733 10.45 12.01 -60.58
N GLU A 734 11.74 11.66 -60.65
CA GLU A 734 12.63 11.77 -59.48
C GLU A 734 12.71 13.25 -59.07
N PRO A 735 12.37 13.63 -57.82
CA PRO A 735 12.30 15.04 -57.42
C PRO A 735 13.69 15.68 -57.44
N PRO A 736 13.84 16.93 -57.93
CA PRO A 736 15.15 17.56 -58.06
C PRO A 736 15.81 17.77 -56.69
N ALA A 737 17.11 17.46 -56.61
CA ALA A 737 17.91 17.61 -55.41
C ALA A 737 17.74 19.00 -54.79
N GLY A 738 17.17 19.06 -53.58
CA GLY A 738 16.88 20.31 -52.86
C GLY A 738 15.39 20.65 -52.67
N THR A 739 14.44 19.90 -53.24
CA THR A 739 13.02 20.09 -52.86
C THR A 739 12.75 19.63 -51.43
N ARG A 740 12.14 20.50 -50.60
CA ARG A 740 11.47 20.09 -49.35
C ARG A 740 10.23 19.25 -49.69
N THR A 741 10.42 17.95 -49.89
CA THR A 741 9.32 16.99 -49.85
C THR A 741 8.76 16.92 -48.44
N VAL A 742 7.65 17.64 -48.22
CA VAL A 742 6.69 17.25 -47.17
C VAL A 742 6.28 15.82 -47.48
N THR A 743 6.39 14.93 -46.51
CA THR A 743 6.41 13.48 -46.73
C THR A 743 5.09 12.94 -47.26
N ALA A 744 5.00 12.74 -48.57
CA ALA A 744 4.05 11.84 -49.24
C ALA A 744 4.87 10.77 -49.97
N ALA A 745 4.55 9.47 -49.92
CA ALA A 745 3.53 8.76 -49.17
C ALA A 745 4.03 7.31 -48.92
N THR A 746 3.73 6.72 -47.74
CA THR A 746 3.72 5.27 -47.38
C THR A 746 3.90 5.13 -45.85
N ASP A 747 2.86 5.43 -45.06
CA ASP A 747 2.87 5.21 -43.58
C ASP A 747 1.61 4.48 -43.06
N GLU A 748 0.69 4.06 -43.93
CA GLU A 748 -0.54 3.34 -43.52
C GLU A 748 -0.26 1.98 -42.84
N ALA A 749 0.98 1.46 -42.91
CA ALA A 749 1.38 0.22 -42.23
C ALA A 749 1.82 0.42 -40.77
N ASP A 750 2.44 1.56 -40.44
CA ASP A 750 3.19 1.75 -39.19
C ASP A 750 2.44 2.58 -38.13
N GLY A 751 1.30 3.17 -38.46
CA GLY A 751 0.38 3.77 -37.48
C GLY A 751 0.87 5.05 -36.80
N ALA A 752 1.91 5.69 -37.34
CA ALA A 752 2.32 7.02 -36.90
C ALA A 752 1.37 8.06 -37.51
N ASP A 753 0.49 8.64 -36.68
CA ASP A 753 -0.37 9.74 -37.10
C ASP A 753 0.46 10.90 -37.65
N ARG A 754 0.14 11.32 -38.87
CA ARG A 754 0.79 12.48 -39.49
C ARG A 754 0.34 13.74 -38.77
N LEU A 755 1.21 14.23 -37.90
CA LEU A 755 1.15 15.62 -37.43
C LEU A 755 1.09 16.53 -38.67
N GLY A 756 -0.04 17.21 -38.80
CA GLY A 756 -0.31 18.15 -39.90
C GLY A 756 0.53 19.43 -39.76
N PRO A 757 0.12 20.56 -40.36
CA PRO A 757 0.68 21.84 -39.94
C PRO A 757 0.44 22.04 -38.43
N PRO A 758 1.38 22.66 -37.69
CA PRO A 758 1.17 23.00 -36.29
C PRO A 758 0.15 24.13 -36.14
N ASP A 759 -0.63 24.06 -35.07
CA ASP A 759 -1.66 25.05 -34.75
C ASP A 759 -1.05 26.33 -34.16
N LEU A 760 0.06 26.19 -33.44
CA LEU A 760 0.84 27.29 -32.87
C LEU A 760 2.34 26.97 -32.94
N VAL A 761 3.16 27.98 -33.21
CA VAL A 761 4.63 27.89 -33.11
C VAL A 761 5.10 29.00 -32.17
N VAL A 762 5.85 28.61 -31.14
CA VAL A 762 6.47 29.50 -30.16
C VAL A 762 7.98 29.48 -30.40
N THR A 763 8.59 30.65 -30.56
CA THR A 763 9.99 30.79 -30.95
C THR A 763 10.75 31.60 -29.90
N MET A 764 11.99 31.21 -29.60
CA MET A 764 12.87 32.04 -28.77
C MET A 764 13.03 33.44 -29.38
N PRO A 765 12.87 34.54 -28.61
CA PRO A 765 12.84 35.89 -29.16
C PRO A 765 14.18 36.36 -29.74
N VAL A 766 15.29 35.79 -29.25
CA VAL A 766 16.66 36.04 -29.74
C VAL A 766 17.47 34.74 -29.73
N PRO A 767 18.43 34.57 -30.66
CA PRO A 767 19.34 33.42 -30.66
C PRO A 767 20.34 33.47 -29.50
N TYR A 768 20.57 32.33 -28.85
CA TYR A 768 21.66 32.15 -27.90
C TYR A 768 22.96 31.82 -28.63
N ARG A 769 24.07 32.48 -28.25
CA ARG A 769 25.36 32.40 -28.95
C ARG A 769 26.36 31.50 -28.22
N LEU A 770 26.30 30.19 -28.49
CA LEU A 770 27.20 29.22 -27.87
C LEU A 770 28.65 29.41 -28.35
N ALA A 771 29.56 29.59 -27.40
CA ALA A 771 30.99 29.74 -27.69
C ALA A 771 31.66 28.37 -27.96
N PRO A 772 32.67 28.30 -28.85
CA PRO A 772 33.39 27.05 -29.12
C PRO A 772 34.25 26.60 -27.93
N GLY A 773 34.40 25.28 -27.76
CA GLY A 773 35.42 24.68 -26.89
C GLY A 773 35.28 24.93 -25.38
N GLY A 774 34.05 24.99 -24.86
CA GLY A 774 33.75 25.04 -23.42
C GLY A 774 33.27 23.70 -22.84
N PRO A 775 32.99 23.64 -21.51
CA PRO A 775 32.29 22.52 -20.89
C PRO A 775 30.82 22.42 -21.37
N ASP A 776 30.12 21.38 -20.94
CA ASP A 776 28.68 21.24 -21.09
C ASP A 776 27.91 22.42 -20.45
N VAL A 777 26.86 22.88 -21.13
CA VAL A 777 26.06 24.04 -20.70
C VAL A 777 24.59 23.66 -20.60
N TYR A 778 24.05 23.73 -19.39
CA TYR A 778 22.61 23.68 -19.12
C TYR A 778 22.04 25.10 -19.04
N ARG A 779 21.15 25.46 -19.97
CA ARG A 779 20.51 26.78 -19.97
C ARG A 779 19.01 26.71 -20.26
N ASN A 780 18.25 27.52 -19.53
CA ASN A 780 16.80 27.55 -19.58
C ASN A 780 16.33 28.82 -20.27
N PHE A 781 15.36 28.71 -21.19
CA PHE A 781 14.81 29.85 -21.92
C PHE A 781 13.32 29.95 -21.66
N THR A 782 12.83 31.16 -21.35
CA THR A 782 11.40 31.40 -21.15
C THR A 782 10.74 31.75 -22.48
N LEU A 783 9.74 30.97 -22.87
CA LEU A 783 8.99 31.10 -24.12
C LEU A 783 7.51 31.38 -23.79
N PRO A 784 7.07 32.65 -23.83
CA PRO A 784 5.68 33.00 -23.59
C PRO A 784 4.73 32.41 -24.63
N VAL A 785 3.66 31.75 -24.16
CA VAL A 785 2.67 31.12 -25.03
C VAL A 785 1.48 32.08 -25.26
N PRO A 786 1.24 32.57 -26.50
CA PRO A 786 0.19 33.55 -26.78
C PRO A 786 -1.19 32.87 -26.93
N LEU A 787 -1.74 32.35 -25.83
CA LEU A 787 -3.11 31.82 -25.78
C LEU A 787 -4.10 32.86 -25.25
N ALA A 788 -5.27 32.94 -25.91
CA ALA A 788 -6.41 33.73 -25.45
C ALA A 788 -7.37 32.94 -24.54
N GLU A 789 -7.37 31.61 -24.66
CA GLU A 789 -8.23 30.66 -23.94
C GLU A 789 -7.50 29.33 -23.74
N ARG A 790 -7.95 28.50 -22.78
CA ARG A 790 -7.38 27.16 -22.51
C ARG A 790 -7.48 26.28 -23.76
N ARG A 791 -6.40 25.57 -24.09
CA ARG A 791 -6.35 24.59 -25.19
C ARG A 791 -5.80 23.25 -24.69
N TRP A 792 -6.16 22.15 -25.35
CA TRP A 792 -5.65 20.81 -25.04
C TRP A 792 -4.56 20.44 -26.05
N VAL A 793 -3.37 20.13 -25.57
CA VAL A 793 -2.19 19.81 -26.40
C VAL A 793 -2.07 18.30 -26.56
N ARG A 794 -2.08 17.83 -27.81
CA ARG A 794 -1.91 16.40 -28.16
C ARG A 794 -0.55 16.08 -28.78
N ALA A 795 0.22 17.07 -29.20
CA ALA A 795 1.61 16.88 -29.59
C ALA A 795 2.44 18.15 -29.42
N VAL A 796 3.74 17.95 -29.17
CA VAL A 796 4.76 19.01 -29.15
C VAL A 796 5.91 18.56 -30.04
N GLU A 797 6.38 19.44 -30.93
CA GLU A 797 7.54 19.24 -31.79
C GLU A 797 8.60 20.31 -31.46
N LEU A 798 9.80 19.89 -31.06
CA LEU A 798 10.95 20.79 -31.01
C LEU A 798 11.66 20.81 -32.38
N ARG A 799 11.95 22.01 -32.88
CA ARG A 799 12.69 22.25 -34.13
C ARG A 799 14.01 22.95 -33.80
N PRO A 800 15.15 22.24 -33.71
CA PRO A 800 16.43 22.80 -33.24
C PRO A 800 17.04 23.92 -34.09
N GLY A 801 16.71 23.98 -35.38
CA GLY A 801 17.45 24.78 -36.36
C GLY A 801 18.87 24.22 -36.63
N ALA A 802 19.59 24.83 -37.58
CA ALA A 802 20.87 24.29 -38.04
C ALA A 802 21.99 24.32 -36.98
N GLY A 803 22.04 25.36 -36.14
CA GLY A 803 22.96 25.42 -35.00
C GLY A 803 22.55 24.47 -33.89
N GLY A 804 21.26 24.40 -33.55
CA GLY A 804 20.75 23.50 -32.52
C GLY A 804 20.98 22.02 -32.85
N MET A 805 20.82 21.60 -34.11
CA MET A 805 21.11 20.24 -34.57
C MET A 805 22.57 19.78 -34.35
N ARG A 806 23.50 20.70 -34.08
CA ARG A 806 24.93 20.42 -33.83
C ARG A 806 25.35 20.54 -32.37
N ALA A 807 24.52 21.15 -31.52
CA ALA A 807 24.89 21.51 -30.15
C ALA A 807 23.90 21.03 -29.09
N ILE A 808 22.61 20.91 -29.40
CA ILE A 808 21.60 20.42 -28.46
C ILE A 808 21.76 18.91 -28.35
N HIS A 809 22.29 18.45 -27.23
CA HIS A 809 22.35 17.03 -26.88
C HIS A 809 20.96 16.50 -26.53
N HIS A 810 20.29 17.21 -25.64
CA HIS A 810 18.86 17.04 -25.43
C HIS A 810 18.21 18.36 -24.96
N ALA A 811 16.89 18.40 -25.04
CA ALA A 811 16.07 19.50 -24.56
C ALA A 811 14.87 18.96 -23.76
N ARG A 812 14.38 19.76 -22.82
CA ARG A 812 13.21 19.47 -21.98
C ARG A 812 12.27 20.67 -22.03
N ILE A 813 10.98 20.42 -22.28
CA ILE A 813 9.94 21.46 -22.33
C ILE A 813 9.07 21.31 -21.10
N MET A 814 9.06 22.34 -20.25
CA MET A 814 8.31 22.37 -18.99
C MET A 814 7.38 23.59 -18.97
N LEU A 815 6.37 23.56 -18.10
CA LEU A 815 5.42 24.64 -17.87
C LEU A 815 5.80 25.42 -16.61
N ASP A 816 5.81 26.75 -16.71
CA ASP A 816 5.78 27.66 -15.57
C ASP A 816 4.49 28.50 -15.59
N PRO A 817 3.51 28.21 -14.72
CA PRO A 817 2.30 29.02 -14.59
C PRO A 817 2.49 30.26 -13.67
N SER A 818 3.63 30.37 -12.97
CA SER A 818 3.88 31.44 -11.99
C SER A 818 4.56 32.69 -12.58
N GLY A 819 5.17 32.56 -13.76
CA GLY A 819 5.97 33.61 -14.38
C GLY A 819 7.33 33.86 -13.71
N ALA A 820 7.72 33.04 -12.73
CA ALA A 820 9.02 33.13 -12.07
C ALA A 820 10.20 32.91 -13.04
N ALA A 821 10.01 32.10 -14.09
CA ALA A 821 10.96 31.96 -15.19
C ALA A 821 11.24 33.31 -15.87
N ARG A 822 10.21 34.10 -16.18
CA ARG A 822 10.38 35.45 -16.76
C ARG A 822 11.19 36.36 -15.83
N ALA A 823 10.96 36.27 -14.53
CA ALA A 823 11.70 37.07 -13.54
C ALA A 823 13.18 36.66 -13.48
N LEU A 824 13.48 35.35 -13.54
CA LEU A 824 14.86 34.84 -13.58
C LEU A 824 15.58 35.21 -14.89
N ASP A 825 14.93 35.02 -16.04
CA ASP A 825 15.41 35.37 -17.39
C ASP A 825 15.72 36.88 -17.47
N ALA A 826 14.79 37.73 -17.00
CA ALA A 826 14.97 39.18 -16.97
C ALA A 826 16.05 39.66 -15.97
N ALA A 827 16.40 38.85 -14.97
CA ALA A 827 17.40 39.17 -13.95
C ALA A 827 18.77 38.49 -14.17
N ASP A 828 18.95 37.79 -15.29
CA ASP A 828 20.24 37.27 -15.75
C ASP A 828 20.89 38.24 -16.75
N ALA A 829 22.08 38.74 -16.40
CA ALA A 829 22.84 39.67 -17.23
C ALA A 829 23.77 38.97 -18.24
N SER A 830 23.86 37.64 -18.23
CA SER A 830 24.81 36.86 -19.06
C SER A 830 24.36 36.66 -20.51
N GLY A 831 23.07 36.83 -20.80
CA GLY A 831 22.47 36.60 -22.12
C GLY A 831 21.00 36.18 -22.01
N PRO A 832 20.33 35.83 -23.12
CA PRO A 832 18.97 35.30 -23.05
C PRO A 832 18.92 33.98 -22.30
N GLY A 833 17.83 33.73 -21.58
CA GLY A 833 17.71 32.58 -20.69
C GLY A 833 18.53 32.71 -19.41
N TYR A 834 18.36 31.76 -18.50
CA TYR A 834 19.05 31.72 -17.20
C TYR A 834 19.63 30.33 -16.91
N ASP A 835 20.69 30.29 -16.12
CA ASP A 835 21.37 29.04 -15.75
C ASP A 835 20.62 28.26 -14.65
N GLY A 836 20.72 26.93 -14.67
CA GLY A 836 20.19 26.06 -13.62
C GLY A 836 19.71 24.70 -14.13
N LEU A 837 20.08 23.62 -13.45
CA LEU A 837 19.66 22.27 -13.78
C LEU A 837 18.28 21.93 -13.19
N MET A 838 18.12 22.16 -11.89
CA MET A 838 16.88 21.90 -11.15
C MET A 838 15.99 23.14 -11.19
N LEU A 839 14.70 22.95 -11.49
CA LEU A 839 13.72 24.02 -11.60
C LEU A 839 12.54 23.75 -10.66
N ASP A 840 12.26 24.68 -9.76
CA ASP A 840 11.20 24.50 -8.76
C ASP A 840 9.90 25.21 -9.17
N HIS A 841 10.00 26.24 -10.00
CA HIS A 841 8.86 26.94 -10.58
C HIS A 841 8.30 26.23 -11.81
N ALA A 842 9.16 25.56 -12.58
CA ALA A 842 8.76 24.82 -13.78
C ALA A 842 8.51 23.33 -13.50
N ARG A 843 7.57 22.71 -14.22
CA ARG A 843 7.30 21.28 -14.16
C ARG A 843 6.87 20.72 -15.51
N PHE A 844 7.13 19.45 -15.77
CA PHE A 844 6.49 18.76 -16.91
C PHE A 844 4.95 18.77 -16.74
N PRO A 845 4.18 18.75 -17.84
CA PRO A 845 2.74 18.49 -17.77
C PRO A 845 2.49 17.13 -17.08
N PRO A 846 1.42 16.95 -16.29
CA PRO A 846 1.15 15.72 -15.55
C PRO A 846 1.24 14.47 -16.44
N GLY A 847 2.13 13.55 -16.08
CA GLY A 847 2.35 12.29 -16.80
C GLY A 847 2.98 12.39 -18.19
N HIS A 848 3.46 13.55 -18.65
CA HIS A 848 4.03 13.70 -20.00
C HIS A 848 5.49 14.16 -19.99
N PHE A 849 6.38 13.32 -20.53
CA PHE A 849 7.79 13.65 -20.69
C PHE A 849 8.06 14.34 -22.03
N LEU A 850 8.04 15.68 -22.02
CA LEU A 850 8.32 16.50 -23.21
C LEU A 850 9.84 16.68 -23.40
N GLY A 851 10.53 15.57 -23.63
CA GLY A 851 11.94 15.55 -24.03
C GLY A 851 12.13 15.65 -25.55
N TRP A 852 13.29 16.12 -25.98
CA TRP A 852 13.78 15.97 -27.34
C TRP A 852 15.27 15.60 -27.32
N ALA A 853 15.65 14.65 -28.17
CA ALA A 853 17.04 14.28 -28.45
C ALA A 853 17.20 14.01 -29.96
N PRO A 854 18.42 14.09 -30.53
CA PRO A 854 18.65 13.81 -31.93
C PRO A 854 18.13 12.42 -32.34
N GLY A 855 17.28 12.40 -33.38
CA GLY A 855 16.67 11.17 -33.90
C GLY A 855 15.18 11.02 -33.59
N ARG A 856 14.70 11.55 -32.45
CA ARG A 856 13.30 11.45 -31.96
C ARG A 856 12.30 11.92 -33.02
N THR A 857 11.24 11.15 -33.22
CA THR A 857 10.11 11.51 -34.09
C THR A 857 9.02 12.18 -33.26
N PRO A 858 8.48 13.36 -33.64
CA PRO A 858 7.32 13.91 -32.96
C PRO A 858 6.10 13.03 -33.26
N ALA A 859 5.36 12.64 -32.21
CA ALA A 859 4.21 11.74 -32.31
C ALA A 859 3.07 12.22 -31.41
N ALA A 860 1.85 12.27 -31.96
CA ALA A 860 0.66 12.57 -31.19
C ALA A 860 0.40 11.55 -30.07
N VAL A 861 -0.16 12.02 -28.97
CA VAL A 861 -0.92 11.15 -28.06
C VAL A 861 -2.38 11.10 -28.53
N PRO A 862 -3.15 10.06 -28.18
CA PRO A 862 -4.60 10.05 -28.38
C PRO A 862 -5.26 11.28 -27.74
N ASP A 863 -6.29 11.83 -28.37
CA ASP A 863 -7.02 13.02 -27.89
C ASP A 863 -7.56 12.81 -26.45
N GLU A 864 -7.85 11.56 -26.08
CA GLU A 864 -8.33 11.17 -24.75
C GLU A 864 -7.33 11.43 -23.61
N ILE A 865 -6.04 11.60 -23.91
CA ILE A 865 -4.97 11.94 -22.94
C ILE A 865 -4.22 13.23 -23.33
N ALA A 866 -4.84 14.14 -24.07
CA ALA A 866 -4.30 15.46 -24.36
C ALA A 866 -4.32 16.37 -23.12
N TRP A 867 -3.25 17.12 -22.84
CA TRP A 867 -3.12 17.87 -21.59
C TRP A 867 -3.52 19.34 -21.71
N PRO A 868 -4.10 19.97 -20.66
CA PRO A 868 -4.53 21.36 -20.71
C PRO A 868 -3.33 22.32 -20.65
N LEU A 869 -3.34 23.32 -21.53
CA LEU A 869 -2.44 24.47 -21.52
C LEU A 869 -3.26 25.74 -21.33
N ASP A 870 -2.99 26.43 -20.21
CA ASP A 870 -3.74 27.61 -19.79
C ASP A 870 -3.19 28.93 -20.34
N PRO A 871 -4.04 29.95 -20.54
CA PRO A 871 -3.60 31.31 -20.85
C PRO A 871 -2.64 31.84 -19.79
N GLY A 872 -1.58 32.50 -20.24
CA GLY A 872 -0.58 33.13 -19.37
C GLY A 872 0.57 32.23 -18.92
N ALA A 873 0.44 30.90 -19.04
CA ALA A 873 1.53 29.97 -18.77
C ALA A 873 2.70 30.14 -19.75
N ASP A 874 3.93 30.04 -19.24
CA ASP A 874 5.15 30.04 -20.05
C ASP A 874 5.65 28.61 -20.28
N PHE A 875 6.27 28.38 -21.44
CA PHE A 875 7.19 27.27 -21.57
C PHE A 875 8.57 27.65 -21.02
N VAL A 876 9.16 26.75 -20.25
CA VAL A 876 10.58 26.75 -19.95
C VAL A 876 11.24 25.67 -20.81
N LEU A 877 12.01 26.12 -21.80
CA LEU A 877 12.82 25.26 -22.65
C LEU A 877 14.22 25.15 -22.05
N GLN A 878 14.50 24.04 -21.38
CA GLN A 878 15.84 23.71 -20.90
C GLN A 878 16.61 23.00 -22.02
N LEU A 879 17.79 23.52 -22.36
CA LEU A 879 18.71 22.91 -23.33
C LEU A 879 19.96 22.43 -22.61
N HIS A 880 20.35 21.18 -22.84
CA HIS A 880 21.70 20.69 -22.58
C HIS A 880 22.51 20.84 -23.88
N LEU A 881 23.49 21.73 -23.84
CA LEU A 881 24.33 22.11 -24.98
C LEU A 881 25.75 21.55 -24.82
N LEU A 882 26.23 20.87 -25.85
CA LEU A 882 27.62 20.43 -26.00
C LEU A 882 28.33 21.34 -27.02
N PRO A 883 29.34 22.14 -26.60
CA PRO A 883 30.06 23.02 -27.52
C PRO A 883 30.90 22.27 -28.55
N ASP A 884 30.72 22.62 -29.83
CA ASP A 884 31.63 22.18 -30.90
C ASP A 884 33.04 22.78 -30.67
N ALA A 885 34.09 21.99 -30.94
CA ALA A 885 35.47 22.41 -30.81
C ALA A 885 35.91 23.40 -31.92
N SER A 886 35.13 23.55 -32.99
CA SER A 886 35.57 24.21 -34.24
C SER A 886 35.01 25.62 -34.48
N GLU A 887 33.79 25.95 -34.05
CA GLU A 887 33.20 27.27 -34.31
C GLU A 887 32.07 27.70 -33.35
N ARG A 888 31.72 29.00 -33.37
CA ARG A 888 30.61 29.58 -32.61
C ARG A 888 29.28 29.26 -33.28
N LEU A 889 28.27 28.84 -32.52
CA LEU A 889 26.94 28.45 -33.03
C LEU A 889 25.84 29.37 -32.49
N ASP A 890 24.93 29.78 -33.37
CA ASP A 890 23.69 30.49 -33.01
C ASP A 890 22.57 29.45 -32.82
N ILE A 891 22.01 29.38 -31.60
CA ILE A 891 21.02 28.40 -31.16
C ILE A 891 19.67 29.12 -30.97
N GLN A 892 18.67 28.76 -31.77
CA GLN A 892 17.32 29.35 -31.71
C GLN A 892 16.24 28.33 -32.11
N PRO A 893 15.97 27.32 -31.27
CA PRO A 893 14.88 26.37 -31.49
C PRO A 893 13.49 27.02 -31.52
N GLU A 894 12.57 26.36 -32.24
CA GLU A 894 11.12 26.61 -32.19
C GLU A 894 10.42 25.44 -31.49
N VAL A 895 9.34 25.73 -30.76
CA VAL A 895 8.40 24.76 -30.20
C VAL A 895 7.08 24.85 -30.96
N ALA A 896 6.76 23.82 -31.73
CA ALA A 896 5.49 23.69 -32.43
C ALA A 896 4.49 22.88 -31.59
N LEU A 897 3.24 23.33 -31.53
CA LEU A 897 2.15 22.70 -30.81
C LEU A 897 1.07 22.22 -31.77
N HIS A 898 0.48 21.07 -31.43
CA HIS A 898 -0.74 20.58 -32.06
C HIS A 898 -1.81 20.40 -30.98
N PHE A 899 -2.99 20.96 -31.22
CA PHE A 899 -4.11 20.90 -30.29
C PHE A 899 -5.08 19.76 -30.64
N ALA A 900 -5.80 19.27 -29.62
CA ALA A 900 -6.97 18.41 -29.77
C ALA A 900 -8.24 19.27 -29.93
N ASP A 901 -9.25 18.72 -30.60
CA ASP A 901 -10.55 19.38 -30.82
C ASP A 901 -11.49 19.30 -29.60
N ARG A 902 -11.15 18.47 -28.60
CA ARG A 902 -12.01 18.18 -27.44
C ARG A 902 -11.18 18.11 -26.14
N PRO A 903 -11.79 18.40 -24.98
CA PRO A 903 -11.16 18.13 -23.69
C PRO A 903 -10.90 16.63 -23.46
N ALA A 904 -9.74 16.31 -22.90
CA ALA A 904 -9.35 14.97 -22.52
C ALA A 904 -9.96 14.56 -21.15
N PRO A 905 -10.52 13.33 -21.01
CA PRO A 905 -11.03 12.81 -19.74
C PRO A 905 -10.00 12.05 -18.90
N LEU A 906 -8.78 11.78 -19.38
CA LEU A 906 -7.81 10.90 -18.73
C LEU A 906 -6.46 11.59 -18.47
N THR A 907 -5.87 11.35 -17.30
CA THR A 907 -4.60 11.94 -16.87
C THR A 907 -3.55 10.85 -16.62
N PRO A 908 -2.46 10.77 -17.40
CA PRO A 908 -1.38 9.82 -17.15
C PRO A 908 -0.52 10.24 -15.95
N VAL A 909 0.31 9.31 -15.49
CA VAL A 909 1.26 9.46 -14.37
C VAL A 909 2.64 8.97 -14.82
N SER A 910 3.70 9.66 -14.37
CA SER A 910 5.08 9.22 -14.60
C SER A 910 5.59 8.40 -13.41
N VAL A 911 6.07 7.19 -13.67
CA VAL A 911 6.75 6.34 -12.68
C VAL A 911 8.25 6.37 -12.98
N LEU A 912 9.08 6.77 -12.01
CA LEU A 912 10.54 6.78 -12.16
C LEU A 912 11.14 5.58 -11.40
N LEU A 913 11.90 4.75 -12.11
CA LEU A 913 12.84 3.81 -11.50
C LEU A 913 14.24 4.40 -11.64
N THR A 914 14.97 4.50 -10.53
CA THR A 914 16.28 5.15 -10.49
C THR A 914 17.10 4.70 -9.28
N SER A 915 18.41 4.86 -9.34
CA SER A 915 19.27 4.86 -8.16
C SER A 915 20.20 6.06 -8.18
N LYS A 916 20.19 6.83 -7.09
CA LYS A 916 21.07 7.99 -6.88
C LYS A 916 22.36 7.62 -6.12
N ALA A 917 22.49 6.37 -5.68
CA ALA A 917 23.65 5.84 -4.96
C ALA A 917 24.73 5.29 -5.93
N ILE A 918 24.94 5.94 -7.07
CA ILE A 918 25.91 5.49 -8.09
C ILE A 918 27.34 5.76 -7.62
N ARG A 919 28.16 4.71 -7.59
CA ARG A 919 29.63 4.78 -7.47
C ARG A 919 30.25 3.64 -8.29
N ILE A 920 30.66 3.96 -9.52
CA ILE A 920 31.25 3.02 -10.48
C ILE A 920 32.78 3.07 -10.31
N PRO A 921 33.45 1.99 -9.86
CA PRO A 921 34.90 1.97 -9.67
C PRO A 921 35.66 2.17 -10.99
N ALA A 922 36.86 2.74 -10.90
CA ALA A 922 37.79 2.83 -12.03
C ALA A 922 38.18 1.42 -12.52
N GLY A 923 37.99 1.14 -13.82
CA GLY A 923 38.38 -0.13 -14.43
C GLY A 923 37.31 -1.24 -14.41
N ASP A 924 36.14 -1.01 -13.79
CA ASP A 924 35.02 -1.97 -13.75
C ASP A 924 34.32 -2.02 -15.12
N ASP A 925 34.36 -3.16 -15.82
CA ASP A 925 33.85 -3.30 -17.19
C ASP A 925 32.37 -3.73 -17.28
N ALA A 926 31.75 -4.03 -16.14
CA ALA A 926 30.38 -4.56 -16.06
C ALA A 926 29.67 -4.17 -14.75
N HIS A 927 29.80 -2.91 -14.32
CA HIS A 927 29.16 -2.41 -13.11
C HIS A 927 27.64 -2.42 -13.25
N VAL A 928 26.89 -2.89 -12.24
CA VAL A 928 25.44 -3.09 -12.33
C VAL A 928 24.69 -2.30 -11.26
N ILE A 929 23.63 -1.62 -11.69
CA ILE A 929 22.72 -0.88 -10.82
C ILE A 929 21.30 -1.32 -11.12
N GLN A 930 20.48 -1.53 -10.09
CA GLN A 930 19.11 -2.01 -10.23
C GLN A 930 18.15 -1.22 -9.33
N ASP A 931 16.91 -1.09 -9.77
CA ASP A 931 15.80 -0.57 -8.99
C ASP A 931 14.52 -1.36 -9.32
N SER A 932 13.52 -1.33 -8.43
CA SER A 932 12.21 -1.93 -8.69
C SER A 932 11.09 -1.25 -7.92
N TYR A 933 9.92 -1.18 -8.54
CA TYR A 933 8.71 -0.60 -7.98
C TYR A 933 7.53 -1.58 -8.12
N ARG A 934 6.76 -1.77 -7.04
CA ARG A 934 5.53 -2.58 -7.08
C ARG A 934 4.33 -1.66 -7.23
N LEU A 935 3.58 -1.83 -8.32
CA LEU A 935 2.42 -1.03 -8.67
C LEU A 935 1.28 -1.29 -7.65
N PRO A 936 0.78 -0.26 -6.94
CA PRO A 936 -0.28 -0.43 -5.93
C PRO A 936 -1.69 -0.50 -6.54
N VAL A 937 -1.82 -0.14 -7.82
CA VAL A 937 -3.04 -0.20 -8.65
C VAL A 937 -2.68 -0.78 -10.01
N ALA A 938 -3.67 -1.22 -10.78
CA ALA A 938 -3.44 -1.62 -12.16
C ALA A 938 -3.15 -0.37 -13.02
N VAL A 939 -2.34 -0.52 -14.06
CA VAL A 939 -2.00 0.57 -14.98
C VAL A 939 -1.86 0.06 -16.41
N ASP A 940 -2.14 0.91 -17.39
CA ASP A 940 -1.78 0.69 -18.79
C ASP A 940 -0.49 1.45 -19.10
N LEU A 941 0.58 0.72 -19.38
CA LEU A 941 1.88 1.30 -19.72
C LEU A 941 1.89 1.82 -21.16
N LEU A 942 2.06 3.13 -21.33
CA LEU A 942 1.99 3.84 -22.60
C LEU A 942 3.36 4.03 -23.26
N ALA A 943 4.39 4.35 -22.48
CA ALA A 943 5.75 4.57 -22.98
C ALA A 943 6.82 4.31 -21.92
N VAL A 944 8.06 4.07 -22.37
CA VAL A 944 9.25 3.93 -21.53
C VAL A 944 10.41 4.75 -22.09
N ALA A 945 11.15 5.45 -21.23
CA ALA A 945 12.27 6.31 -21.59
C ALA A 945 13.47 6.03 -20.65
N PRO A 946 14.50 5.28 -21.09
CA PRO A 946 15.72 5.08 -20.34
C PRO A 946 16.69 6.26 -20.52
N HIS A 947 17.56 6.49 -19.53
CA HIS A 947 18.62 7.51 -19.57
C HIS A 947 19.86 7.04 -18.77
N MET A 948 21.03 7.12 -19.41
CA MET A 948 22.38 6.82 -18.88
C MET A 948 23.42 7.64 -19.66
N HIS A 949 24.61 7.89 -19.10
CA HIS A 949 25.66 8.70 -19.73
C HIS A 949 26.69 7.84 -20.52
N TYR A 950 27.95 8.28 -20.56
CA TYR A 950 29.00 7.72 -21.43
C TYR A 950 29.51 6.32 -21.06
N LEU A 951 29.36 5.91 -19.81
CA LEU A 951 29.73 4.57 -19.34
C LEU A 951 28.59 3.57 -19.54
N GLY A 952 27.35 4.05 -19.71
CA GLY A 952 26.18 3.21 -19.99
C GLY A 952 26.44 2.23 -21.13
N ARG A 953 26.15 0.94 -20.88
CA ARG A 953 26.41 -0.17 -21.80
C ARG A 953 25.16 -0.97 -22.15
N HIS A 954 24.33 -1.26 -21.15
CA HIS A 954 23.11 -2.06 -21.32
C HIS A 954 22.03 -1.63 -20.33
N VAL A 955 20.76 -1.66 -20.78
CA VAL A 955 19.60 -1.49 -19.90
C VAL A 955 18.53 -2.53 -20.23
N GLU A 956 17.94 -3.11 -19.20
CA GLU A 956 16.84 -4.09 -19.29
C GLU A 956 15.79 -3.77 -18.23
N ALA A 957 14.51 -3.83 -18.61
CA ALA A 957 13.37 -3.59 -17.74
C ALA A 957 12.30 -4.66 -17.96
N ASN A 958 11.85 -5.28 -16.87
CA ASN A 958 10.89 -6.38 -16.86
C ASN A 958 9.78 -6.12 -15.82
N ALA A 959 8.65 -6.79 -15.98
CA ALA A 959 7.53 -6.78 -15.04
C ALA A 959 7.20 -8.20 -14.58
N THR A 960 7.32 -8.46 -13.28
CA THR A 960 6.77 -9.66 -12.63
C THR A 960 5.31 -9.40 -12.27
N LEU A 961 4.37 -10.07 -12.93
CA LEU A 961 2.93 -9.98 -12.66
C LEU A 961 2.60 -10.65 -11.30
N PRO A 962 1.41 -10.43 -10.71
CA PRO A 962 1.03 -10.99 -9.40
C PRO A 962 0.99 -12.52 -9.35
N ASP A 963 0.75 -13.17 -10.49
CA ASP A 963 0.79 -14.62 -10.71
C ASP A 963 2.21 -15.18 -10.83
N GLY A 964 3.24 -14.33 -10.94
CA GLY A 964 4.64 -14.69 -11.14
C GLY A 964 5.11 -14.68 -12.60
N THR A 965 4.24 -14.37 -13.57
CA THR A 965 4.60 -14.24 -14.98
C THR A 965 5.58 -13.09 -15.17
N GLU A 966 6.72 -13.35 -15.81
CA GLU A 966 7.65 -12.30 -16.24
C GLU A 966 7.24 -11.75 -17.60
N ARG A 967 7.34 -10.43 -17.79
CA ARG A 967 7.08 -9.75 -19.06
C ARG A 967 8.16 -8.72 -19.33
N ALA A 968 8.86 -8.85 -20.45
CA ALA A 968 9.83 -7.83 -20.88
C ALA A 968 9.13 -6.51 -21.24
N LEU A 969 9.65 -5.38 -20.74
CA LEU A 969 9.16 -4.03 -21.04
C LEU A 969 10.15 -3.22 -21.89
N LEU A 970 11.46 -3.41 -21.68
CA LEU A 970 12.48 -2.75 -22.48
C LEU A 970 13.79 -3.54 -22.41
N ARG A 971 14.54 -3.61 -23.51
CA ARG A 971 15.92 -4.08 -23.49
C ARG A 971 16.75 -3.34 -24.53
N ILE A 972 17.96 -2.94 -24.17
CA ILE A 972 18.94 -2.30 -25.05
C ILE A 972 20.30 -2.93 -24.75
N ASP A 973 20.79 -3.77 -25.66
CA ASP A 973 22.05 -4.52 -25.52
C ASP A 973 23.31 -3.70 -25.87
N ASP A 974 23.12 -2.61 -26.60
CA ASP A 974 24.16 -1.72 -27.10
C ASP A 974 23.71 -0.29 -26.79
N TRP A 975 24.11 0.28 -25.66
CA TRP A 975 23.76 1.65 -25.30
C TRP A 975 24.58 2.67 -26.12
N ASP A 976 24.01 3.86 -26.34
CA ASP A 976 24.71 4.98 -27.00
C ASP A 976 24.17 6.26 -26.36
N PHE A 977 25.05 7.03 -25.74
CA PHE A 977 24.71 8.31 -25.11
C PHE A 977 24.03 9.29 -26.08
N ASN A 978 24.34 9.21 -27.38
CA ASN A 978 23.75 10.05 -28.43
C ASN A 978 22.34 9.59 -28.85
N TRP A 979 21.87 8.44 -28.36
CA TRP A 979 20.56 7.85 -28.69
C TRP A 979 19.72 7.61 -27.43
N GLN A 980 19.03 8.64 -26.97
CA GLN A 980 18.19 8.61 -25.76
C GLN A 980 16.75 9.04 -26.12
N ASP A 981 15.93 8.06 -26.50
CA ASP A 981 14.58 8.26 -27.05
C ASP A 981 13.47 7.75 -26.11
N GLU A 982 12.24 8.20 -26.34
CA GLU A 982 11.02 7.70 -25.68
C GLU A 982 10.40 6.59 -26.55
N TYR A 983 10.37 5.38 -26.03
CA TYR A 983 9.78 4.22 -26.70
C TYR A 983 8.30 4.10 -26.30
N ARG A 984 7.41 4.65 -27.14
CA ARG A 984 5.95 4.58 -26.95
C ARG A 984 5.39 3.29 -27.54
N TYR A 985 4.61 2.52 -26.78
CA TYR A 985 4.01 1.28 -27.27
C TYR A 985 2.96 1.55 -28.34
N ARG A 986 2.86 0.68 -29.34
CA ARG A 986 1.77 0.73 -30.34
C ARG A 986 0.42 0.34 -29.73
N GLU A 987 0.44 -0.57 -28.76
CA GLU A 987 -0.71 -1.02 -27.95
C GLU A 987 -0.28 -0.96 -26.48
N PRO A 988 -0.98 -0.20 -25.60
CA PRO A 988 -0.62 -0.10 -24.19
C PRO A 988 -0.50 -1.46 -23.50
N VAL A 989 0.55 -1.63 -22.70
CA VAL A 989 0.78 -2.89 -21.96
C VAL A 989 0.04 -2.82 -20.63
N HIS A 990 -1.05 -3.57 -20.49
CA HIS A 990 -1.77 -3.69 -19.22
C HIS A 990 -0.93 -4.42 -18.17
N LEU A 991 -0.76 -3.80 -17.01
CA LEU A 991 -0.04 -4.31 -15.84
C LEU A 991 -0.97 -4.32 -14.61
N PRO A 992 -1.39 -5.50 -14.11
CA PRO A 992 -2.28 -5.60 -12.95
C PRO A 992 -1.71 -5.00 -11.66
N ALA A 993 -2.60 -4.65 -10.71
CA ALA A 993 -2.21 -4.23 -9.38
C ALA A 993 -1.37 -5.33 -8.69
N GLY A 994 -0.29 -4.93 -8.02
CA GLY A 994 0.68 -5.86 -7.43
C GLY A 994 1.84 -6.26 -8.36
N THR A 995 1.79 -5.91 -9.66
CA THR A 995 2.91 -6.13 -10.59
C THR A 995 4.18 -5.42 -10.09
N ARG A 996 5.31 -6.11 -10.09
CA ARG A 996 6.64 -5.54 -9.79
C ARG A 996 7.35 -5.21 -11.09
N VAL A 997 7.49 -3.93 -11.41
CA VAL A 997 8.41 -3.49 -12.47
C VAL A 997 9.82 -3.40 -11.89
N ALA A 998 10.82 -3.91 -12.60
CA ALA A 998 12.22 -3.85 -12.22
C ALA A 998 13.08 -3.43 -13.42
N VAL A 999 14.18 -2.71 -13.14
CA VAL A 999 15.16 -2.27 -14.14
C VAL A 999 16.57 -2.65 -13.71
N ARG A 1000 17.41 -2.96 -14.69
CA ARG A 1000 18.84 -3.21 -14.57
C ARG A 1000 19.57 -2.31 -15.55
N PHE A 1001 20.48 -1.49 -15.04
CA PHE A 1001 21.45 -0.70 -15.79
C PHE A 1001 22.82 -1.35 -15.65
N THR A 1002 23.64 -1.30 -16.70
CA THR A 1002 25.01 -1.83 -16.70
C THR A 1002 25.95 -0.81 -17.35
N PHE A 1003 27.11 -0.59 -16.73
CA PHE A 1003 28.10 0.40 -17.11
C PHE A 1003 29.48 -0.24 -17.33
N ASP A 1004 30.29 0.36 -18.20
CA ASP A 1004 31.67 -0.05 -18.50
C ASP A 1004 32.61 1.14 -18.31
N ASN A 1005 33.30 1.15 -17.17
CA ASN A 1005 34.34 2.11 -16.79
C ASN A 1005 35.75 1.53 -16.99
N SER A 1006 35.91 0.59 -17.92
CA SER A 1006 37.22 0.08 -18.30
C SER A 1006 37.95 1.04 -19.24
N ALA A 1007 39.26 0.83 -19.41
CA ALA A 1007 40.04 1.45 -20.48
C ALA A 1007 39.76 0.84 -21.87
N GLY A 1008 38.89 -0.18 -21.94
CA GLY A 1008 38.41 -0.79 -23.18
C GLY A 1008 37.18 -0.10 -23.77
N ASN A 1009 36.42 0.66 -22.97
CA ASN A 1009 35.27 1.43 -23.43
C ASN A 1009 35.77 2.68 -24.21
N PRO A 1010 35.52 2.77 -25.54
CA PRO A 1010 35.95 3.91 -26.35
C PRO A 1010 35.16 5.19 -26.06
N SER A 1011 34.06 5.11 -25.30
CA SER A 1011 33.26 6.24 -24.84
C SER A 1011 33.66 6.73 -23.45
N ASN A 1012 34.58 6.07 -22.73
CA ASN A 1012 34.98 6.49 -21.38
C ASN A 1012 35.57 7.92 -21.41
N PRO A 1013 34.99 8.89 -20.67
CA PRO A 1013 35.50 10.27 -20.66
C PRO A 1013 36.80 10.44 -19.86
N ASN A 1014 37.25 9.40 -19.14
CA ASN A 1014 38.44 9.42 -18.30
C ASN A 1014 39.55 8.50 -18.88
N ASP A 1015 40.72 9.08 -19.21
CA ASP A 1015 41.93 8.34 -19.55
C ASP A 1015 43.11 8.78 -18.66
N PRO A 1016 43.60 7.93 -17.73
CA PRO A 1016 43.08 6.61 -17.39
C PRO A 1016 41.70 6.68 -16.68
N PRO A 1017 40.93 5.56 -16.65
CA PRO A 1017 39.64 5.52 -15.95
C PRO A 1017 39.72 5.97 -14.49
N ALA A 1018 38.67 6.64 -14.03
CA ALA A 1018 38.51 7.18 -12.68
C ALA A 1018 37.18 6.72 -12.05
N GLU A 1019 37.01 6.84 -10.72
CA GLU A 1019 35.73 6.54 -10.07
C GLU A 1019 34.66 7.56 -10.53
N VAL A 1020 33.53 7.08 -11.05
CA VAL A 1020 32.41 7.91 -11.51
C VAL A 1020 31.21 7.75 -10.57
N ARG A 1021 30.43 8.83 -10.38
CA ARG A 1021 29.34 8.91 -9.39
C ARG A 1021 28.06 9.44 -10.01
N PHE A 1022 26.97 9.42 -9.24
CA PHE A 1022 25.72 10.05 -9.65
C PHE A 1022 25.93 11.55 -9.87
N GLY A 1023 25.60 12.05 -11.06
CA GLY A 1023 25.74 13.47 -11.35
C GLY A 1023 25.19 13.87 -12.72
N PRO A 1024 25.01 15.17 -12.96
CA PRO A 1024 24.32 15.67 -14.14
C PRO A 1024 25.24 16.00 -15.33
N SER A 1025 26.57 16.06 -15.14
CA SER A 1025 27.47 16.24 -16.28
C SER A 1025 27.52 14.98 -17.11
N ALA A 1026 27.80 15.11 -18.40
CA ALA A 1026 27.99 13.96 -19.28
C ALA A 1026 29.13 13.02 -18.82
N SER A 1027 30.10 13.52 -18.04
CA SER A 1027 31.18 12.71 -17.44
C SER A 1027 30.84 12.07 -16.10
N ASP A 1028 29.76 12.49 -15.45
CA ASP A 1028 29.13 11.77 -14.34
C ASP A 1028 28.21 10.67 -14.91
N GLU A 1029 27.56 9.87 -14.06
CA GLU A 1029 26.57 8.88 -14.50
C GLU A 1029 25.17 9.04 -13.92
N MET A 1030 24.20 8.48 -14.64
CA MET A 1030 22.79 8.39 -14.26
C MET A 1030 22.23 7.01 -14.60
N ALA A 1031 21.24 6.59 -13.84
CA ALA A 1031 20.58 5.30 -13.98
C ALA A 1031 19.06 5.54 -13.85
N GLU A 1032 18.41 6.01 -14.91
CA GLU A 1032 17.00 6.39 -14.89
C GLU A 1032 16.17 5.63 -15.94
N LEU A 1033 14.98 5.18 -15.54
CA LEU A 1033 13.95 4.66 -16.42
C LEU A 1033 12.62 5.29 -16.04
N MET A 1034 12.11 6.15 -16.91
CA MET A 1034 10.80 6.76 -16.75
C MET A 1034 9.75 5.96 -17.51
N LEU A 1035 8.68 5.57 -16.84
CA LEU A 1035 7.49 4.95 -17.43
C LEU A 1035 6.37 5.99 -17.48
N GLN A 1036 5.69 6.11 -18.61
CA GLN A 1036 4.42 6.82 -18.71
C GLN A 1036 3.29 5.80 -18.60
N VAL A 1037 2.47 5.90 -17.56
CA VAL A 1037 1.38 4.95 -17.29
C VAL A 1037 0.04 5.68 -17.17
N LEU A 1038 -1.05 5.02 -17.58
CA LEU A 1038 -2.41 5.45 -17.29
C LEU A 1038 -2.95 4.61 -16.13
N PRO A 1039 -3.33 5.21 -14.98
CA PRO A 1039 -3.89 4.45 -13.86
C PRO A 1039 -5.26 3.86 -14.19
N VAL A 1040 -5.45 2.57 -13.89
CA VAL A 1040 -6.72 1.87 -13.99
C VAL A 1040 -7.34 1.79 -12.60
N GLY A 1041 -8.05 2.85 -12.20
CA GLY A 1041 -8.69 2.98 -10.89
C GLY A 1041 -8.15 4.17 -10.08
N ASP A 1042 -7.63 3.91 -8.89
CA ASP A 1042 -7.25 4.95 -7.92
C ASP A 1042 -5.87 5.58 -8.20
N THR A 1043 -5.88 6.68 -8.95
CA THR A 1043 -4.71 7.53 -9.22
C THR A 1043 -4.09 8.10 -7.94
N ALA A 1044 -4.86 8.39 -6.89
CA ALA A 1044 -4.34 8.98 -5.66
C ALA A 1044 -3.48 7.97 -4.88
N THR A 1045 -3.90 6.70 -4.79
CA THR A 1045 -3.07 5.60 -4.25
C THR A 1045 -1.74 5.48 -5.01
N LEU A 1046 -1.75 5.59 -6.35
CA LEU A 1046 -0.50 5.54 -7.13
C LEU A 1046 0.42 6.73 -6.80
N LEU A 1047 -0.10 7.96 -6.83
CA LEU A 1047 0.68 9.17 -6.55
C LEU A 1047 1.26 9.17 -5.12
N ALA A 1048 0.49 8.76 -4.12
CA ALA A 1048 0.97 8.63 -2.73
C ALA A 1048 2.10 7.59 -2.61
N SER A 1049 1.97 6.45 -3.29
CA SER A 1049 3.01 5.40 -3.31
C SER A 1049 4.29 5.86 -4.02
N LEU A 1050 4.17 6.63 -5.11
CA LEU A 1050 5.31 7.21 -5.83
C LEU A 1050 6.03 8.28 -5.02
N ALA A 1051 5.31 9.10 -4.24
CA ALA A 1051 5.92 10.06 -3.32
C ALA A 1051 6.80 9.35 -2.27
N VAL A 1052 6.31 8.27 -1.67
CA VAL A 1052 7.08 7.44 -0.72
C VAL A 1052 8.29 6.78 -1.41
N LYS A 1053 8.18 6.34 -2.67
CA LYS A 1053 9.34 5.85 -3.43
C LYS A 1053 10.40 6.94 -3.62
N GLY A 1054 10.00 8.10 -4.14
CA GLY A 1054 10.92 9.22 -4.39
C GLY A 1054 11.66 9.68 -3.13
N ALA A 1055 10.95 9.75 -1.99
CA ALA A 1055 11.58 10.06 -0.70
C ALA A 1055 12.64 9.03 -0.29
N ARG A 1056 12.46 7.74 -0.58
CA ARG A 1056 13.47 6.68 -0.33
C ARG A 1056 14.68 6.81 -1.25
N ASP A 1057 14.46 7.10 -2.53
CA ASP A 1057 15.54 7.33 -3.50
C ASP A 1057 16.39 8.55 -3.08
N ASP A 1058 15.75 9.59 -2.54
CA ASP A 1058 16.41 10.78 -1.99
C ASP A 1058 17.15 10.50 -0.67
N ILE A 1059 16.60 9.66 0.23
CA ILE A 1059 17.29 9.24 1.47
C ILE A 1059 18.67 8.66 1.14
N LEU A 1060 18.75 7.76 0.14
CA LEU A 1060 20.01 7.15 -0.27
C LEU A 1060 21.00 8.18 -0.86
N ALA A 1061 20.50 9.19 -1.58
CA ALA A 1061 21.33 10.29 -2.08
C ALA A 1061 21.93 11.12 -0.92
N TYR A 1062 21.10 11.58 0.02
CA TYR A 1062 21.58 12.41 1.13
C TYR A 1062 22.46 11.63 2.11
N GLN A 1063 22.19 10.33 2.35
CA GLN A 1063 23.12 9.46 3.08
C GLN A 1063 24.50 9.40 2.40
N THR A 1064 24.55 9.32 1.06
CA THR A 1064 25.81 9.30 0.30
C THR A 1064 26.54 10.63 0.37
N LEU A 1065 25.82 11.76 0.37
CA LEU A 1065 26.40 13.09 0.58
C LEU A 1065 26.98 13.25 1.99
N LEU A 1066 26.25 12.81 3.03
CA LEU A 1066 26.72 12.83 4.42
C LEU A 1066 27.85 11.82 4.72
N GLN A 1067 28.08 10.82 3.87
CA GLN A 1067 29.32 10.02 3.93
C GLN A 1067 30.55 10.79 3.44
N ALA A 1068 30.36 11.77 2.56
CA ALA A 1068 31.44 12.63 2.06
C ALA A 1068 31.67 13.84 2.96
N ASP A 1069 30.61 14.45 3.49
CA ASP A 1069 30.66 15.52 4.50
C ASP A 1069 29.66 15.24 5.65
N PRO A 1070 30.10 14.56 6.73
CA PRO A 1070 29.25 14.21 7.88
C PRO A 1070 28.80 15.38 8.75
N ASP A 1071 29.32 16.59 8.51
CA ASP A 1071 29.06 17.78 9.33
C ASP A 1071 28.26 18.85 8.57
N ASP A 1072 27.63 18.50 7.44
CA ASP A 1072 26.76 19.39 6.66
C ASP A 1072 25.33 19.47 7.27
N PRO A 1073 24.94 20.62 7.85
CA PRO A 1073 23.60 20.81 8.43
C PRO A 1073 22.49 20.88 7.38
N VAL A 1074 22.79 21.27 6.14
CA VAL A 1074 21.82 21.35 5.03
C VAL A 1074 21.46 19.95 4.58
N ASN A 1075 22.45 19.10 4.34
CA ASN A 1075 22.20 17.70 3.96
C ASN A 1075 21.53 16.90 5.10
N HIS A 1076 21.89 17.15 6.37
CA HIS A 1076 21.15 16.58 7.50
C HIS A 1076 19.68 17.03 7.55
N THR A 1077 19.41 18.33 7.33
CA THR A 1077 18.03 18.85 7.31
C THR A 1077 17.23 18.29 6.14
N ALA A 1078 17.82 18.23 4.94
CA ALA A 1078 17.17 17.67 3.76
C ALA A 1078 16.84 16.17 3.94
N LEU A 1079 17.80 15.38 4.45
CA LEU A 1079 17.60 13.97 4.80
C LEU A 1079 16.47 13.78 5.81
N ALA A 1080 16.41 14.62 6.84
CA ALA A 1080 15.34 14.55 7.84
C ALA A 1080 13.95 14.81 7.25
N VAL A 1081 13.81 15.76 6.32
CA VAL A 1081 12.54 15.97 5.61
C VAL A 1081 12.16 14.72 4.80
N ARG A 1082 13.11 14.07 4.13
CA ARG A 1082 12.82 12.80 3.41
C ARG A 1082 12.42 11.67 4.37
N TYR A 1083 12.99 11.60 5.57
CA TYR A 1083 12.55 10.66 6.61
C TYR A 1083 11.14 10.96 7.14
N LEU A 1084 10.78 12.24 7.28
CA LEU A 1084 9.42 12.66 7.62
C LEU A 1084 8.41 12.24 6.52
N ASP A 1085 8.76 12.40 5.24
CA ASP A 1085 7.93 11.97 4.09
C ASP A 1085 7.64 10.46 4.08
N VAL A 1086 8.47 9.63 4.73
CA VAL A 1086 8.26 8.17 4.87
C VAL A 1086 7.76 7.74 6.26
N GLY A 1087 7.48 8.69 7.17
CA GLY A 1087 6.95 8.42 8.52
C GLY A 1087 7.98 8.09 9.60
N GLU A 1088 9.28 8.17 9.31
CA GLU A 1088 10.37 7.82 10.23
C GLU A 1088 10.73 9.03 11.14
N HIS A 1089 9.74 9.48 11.92
CA HIS A 1089 9.82 10.74 12.69
C HIS A 1089 11.01 10.79 13.66
N ALA A 1090 11.35 9.68 14.31
CA ALA A 1090 12.47 9.62 15.24
C ALA A 1090 13.82 9.88 14.54
N VAL A 1091 14.05 9.25 13.38
CA VAL A 1091 15.28 9.41 12.59
C VAL A 1091 15.36 10.82 11.99
N ALA A 1092 14.22 11.39 11.57
CA ALA A 1092 14.14 12.79 11.19
C ALA A 1092 14.53 13.73 12.35
N GLY A 1093 14.01 13.48 13.56
CA GLY A 1093 14.32 14.23 14.77
C GLY A 1093 15.81 14.17 15.16
N GLU A 1094 16.47 13.01 15.02
CA GLU A 1094 17.90 12.86 15.24
C GLU A 1094 18.74 13.71 14.28
N HIS A 1095 18.45 13.63 12.97
CA HIS A 1095 19.17 14.43 11.97
C HIS A 1095 18.92 15.94 12.11
N LEU A 1096 17.72 16.38 12.49
CA LEU A 1096 17.44 17.79 12.77
C LEU A 1096 18.15 18.27 14.05
N THR A 1097 18.21 17.43 15.09
CA THR A 1097 18.98 17.72 16.30
C THR A 1097 20.48 17.83 15.98
N ARG A 1098 21.00 16.99 15.08
CA ARG A 1098 22.38 17.10 14.57
C ARG A 1098 22.60 18.38 13.76
N ALA A 1099 21.69 18.72 12.84
CA ALA A 1099 21.76 19.96 12.05
C ALA A 1099 21.74 21.21 12.94
N ILE A 1100 20.88 21.25 13.96
CA ILE A 1100 20.82 22.35 14.95
C ILE A 1100 22.07 22.38 15.83
N ALA A 1101 22.67 21.25 16.16
CA ALA A 1101 23.93 21.21 16.91
C ALA A 1101 25.14 21.71 16.08
N LEU A 1102 25.09 21.53 14.75
CA LEU A 1102 26.10 22.02 13.80
C LEU A 1102 25.89 23.51 13.46
N ALA A 1103 24.65 23.95 13.27
CA ALA A 1103 24.26 25.32 12.94
C ALA A 1103 23.02 25.76 13.76
N PRO A 1104 23.20 26.24 15.01
CA PRO A 1104 22.10 26.61 15.91
C PRO A 1104 21.18 27.72 15.39
N GLU A 1105 21.67 28.55 14.48
CA GLU A 1105 20.95 29.62 13.78
C GLU A 1105 20.23 29.18 12.49
N PHE A 1106 20.28 27.90 12.10
CA PHE A 1106 19.66 27.44 10.86
C PHE A 1106 18.13 27.28 11.01
N ALA A 1107 17.40 28.33 10.66
CA ALA A 1107 15.94 28.43 10.84
C ALA A 1107 15.15 27.25 10.25
N ASP A 1108 15.56 26.72 9.09
CA ASP A 1108 14.89 25.59 8.43
C ASP A 1108 14.97 24.30 9.23
N ALA A 1109 16.06 24.07 9.98
CA ALA A 1109 16.19 22.92 10.86
C ALA A 1109 15.24 23.03 12.07
N HIS A 1110 15.07 24.23 12.64
CA HIS A 1110 14.09 24.48 13.71
C HIS A 1110 12.64 24.36 13.21
N TYR A 1111 12.34 24.88 12.00
CA TYR A 1111 11.01 24.73 11.39
C TYR A 1111 10.67 23.26 11.15
N ASN A 1112 11.58 22.50 10.54
CA ASN A 1112 11.37 21.08 10.29
C ASN A 1112 11.29 20.27 11.59
N LEU A 1113 12.03 20.64 12.64
CA LEU A 1113 11.88 20.04 13.96
C LEU A 1113 10.49 20.31 14.55
N GLY A 1114 9.94 21.51 14.35
CA GLY A 1114 8.56 21.82 14.74
C GLY A 1114 7.52 20.95 14.02
N SER A 1115 7.75 20.67 12.73
CA SER A 1115 6.92 19.75 11.95
C SER A 1115 7.02 18.30 12.43
N VAL A 1116 8.22 17.81 12.76
CA VAL A 1116 8.44 16.47 13.35
C VAL A 1116 7.76 16.36 14.73
N ARG A 1117 7.96 17.34 15.61
CA ARG A 1117 7.31 17.35 16.95
C ARG A 1117 5.78 17.35 16.85
N LEU A 1118 5.21 18.06 15.88
CA LEU A 1118 3.78 18.02 15.62
C LEU A 1118 3.32 16.62 15.17
N ALA A 1119 4.08 15.97 14.28
CA ALA A 1119 3.77 14.61 13.80
C ALA A 1119 3.94 13.53 14.91
N GLU A 1120 4.75 13.79 15.92
CA GLU A 1120 4.85 12.99 17.16
C GLU A 1120 3.73 13.29 18.18
N GLY A 1121 3.00 14.39 18.03
CA GLY A 1121 1.98 14.87 18.97
C GLY A 1121 2.51 15.79 20.09
N ASP A 1122 3.79 16.16 20.07
CA ASP A 1122 4.40 17.14 20.99
C ASP A 1122 4.06 18.58 20.57
N ILE A 1123 2.82 19.00 20.83
CA ILE A 1123 2.34 20.36 20.55
C ILE A 1123 3.20 21.44 21.25
N PRO A 1124 3.59 21.31 22.53
CA PRO A 1124 4.48 22.28 23.18
C PRO A 1124 5.85 22.40 22.51
N GLY A 1125 6.49 21.27 22.16
CA GLY A 1125 7.76 21.25 21.44
C GLY A 1125 7.65 21.83 20.03
N ALA A 1126 6.56 21.55 19.32
CA ALA A 1126 6.28 22.13 18.01
C ALA A 1126 6.16 23.67 18.07
N ILE A 1127 5.39 24.19 19.02
CA ILE A 1127 5.25 25.65 19.25
C ILE A 1127 6.60 26.29 19.58
N ALA A 1128 7.41 25.67 20.44
CA ALA A 1128 8.74 26.17 20.79
C ALA A 1128 9.69 26.22 19.58
N ALA A 1129 9.70 25.16 18.77
CA ALA A 1129 10.54 25.06 17.58
C ALA A 1129 10.11 26.04 16.47
N PHE A 1130 8.80 26.19 16.21
CA PHE A 1130 8.30 27.19 15.25
C PHE A 1130 8.58 28.63 15.71
N ARG A 1131 8.39 28.95 17.01
CA ARG A 1131 8.80 30.26 17.55
C ARG A 1131 10.30 30.48 17.37
N ARG A 1132 11.15 29.46 17.57
CA ARG A 1132 12.59 29.59 17.36
C ARG A 1132 12.96 29.80 15.89
N ALA A 1133 12.27 29.15 14.96
CA ALA A 1133 12.44 29.40 13.52
C ALA A 1133 12.09 30.85 13.15
N ILE A 1134 11.01 31.39 13.72
CA ILE A 1134 10.55 32.78 13.53
C ILE A 1134 11.52 33.79 14.17
N GLU A 1135 12.08 33.50 15.36
CA GLU A 1135 13.12 34.34 15.98
C GLU A 1135 14.37 34.47 15.10
N LEU A 1136 14.71 33.41 14.36
CA LEU A 1136 15.86 33.35 13.45
C LEU A 1136 15.54 33.95 12.06
N ARG A 1137 14.29 33.84 11.61
CA ARG A 1137 13.79 34.34 10.33
C ARG A 1137 12.38 34.93 10.51
N PRO A 1138 12.24 36.23 10.84
CA PRO A 1138 10.95 36.86 11.15
C PRO A 1138 9.97 36.96 9.96
N ASP A 1139 10.46 36.76 8.74
CA ASP A 1139 9.72 36.72 7.48
C ASP A 1139 9.39 35.28 7.01
N TYR A 1140 9.51 34.28 7.90
CA TYR A 1140 9.24 32.88 7.55
C TYR A 1140 7.73 32.57 7.52
N ALA A 1141 7.10 32.85 6.37
CA ALA A 1141 5.65 32.73 6.17
C ALA A 1141 5.06 31.37 6.59
N GLU A 1142 5.67 30.24 6.22
CA GLU A 1142 5.18 28.90 6.57
C GLU A 1142 5.29 28.60 8.07
N ALA A 1143 6.36 29.07 8.72
CA ALA A 1143 6.51 28.95 10.18
C ALA A 1143 5.43 29.77 10.89
N HIS A 1144 5.14 30.98 10.41
CA HIS A 1144 4.04 31.82 10.89
C HIS A 1144 2.67 31.17 10.69
N ASN A 1145 2.36 30.64 9.49
CA ASN A 1145 1.09 29.95 9.23
C ASN A 1145 0.93 28.69 10.11
N ASN A 1146 1.97 27.87 10.23
CA ASN A 1146 1.95 26.64 11.02
C ASN A 1146 1.81 26.91 12.52
N LEU A 1147 2.50 27.92 13.05
CA LEU A 1147 2.34 28.37 14.44
C LEU A 1147 0.95 28.98 14.66
N GLY A 1148 0.45 29.80 13.73
CA GLY A 1148 -0.89 30.37 13.78
C GLY A 1148 -1.98 29.29 13.88
N GLY A 1149 -1.90 28.25 13.05
CA GLY A 1149 -2.81 27.10 13.12
C GLY A 1149 -2.80 26.39 14.47
N LEU A 1150 -1.62 26.15 15.05
CA LEU A 1150 -1.48 25.52 16.37
C LEU A 1150 -1.99 26.40 17.52
N LEU A 1151 -1.77 27.71 17.43
CA LEU A 1151 -2.30 28.67 18.39
C LEU A 1151 -3.83 28.74 18.30
N ALA A 1152 -4.41 28.69 17.09
CA ALA A 1152 -5.85 28.63 16.91
C ALA A 1152 -6.44 27.35 17.53
N SER A 1153 -5.85 26.17 17.26
CA SER A 1153 -6.31 24.90 17.82
C SER A 1153 -6.15 24.77 19.34
N THR A 1154 -5.23 25.54 19.94
CA THR A 1154 -5.03 25.61 21.40
C THR A 1154 -5.77 26.77 22.09
N GLY A 1155 -6.64 27.48 21.36
CA GLY A 1155 -7.50 28.55 21.89
C GLY A 1155 -6.89 29.95 21.94
N ALA A 1156 -5.63 30.13 21.51
CA ALA A 1156 -4.91 31.40 21.45
C ALA A 1156 -5.21 32.19 20.15
N ALA A 1157 -6.51 32.40 19.86
CA ALA A 1157 -6.97 32.89 18.56
C ALA A 1157 -6.48 34.30 18.17
N ASP A 1158 -6.20 35.20 19.13
CA ASP A 1158 -5.66 36.54 18.81
C ASP A 1158 -4.17 36.50 18.43
N GLU A 1159 -3.40 35.61 19.06
CA GLU A 1159 -2.00 35.35 18.70
C GLU A 1159 -1.95 34.67 17.32
N ALA A 1160 -2.84 33.69 17.08
CA ALA A 1160 -3.01 33.05 15.77
C ALA A 1160 -3.29 34.06 14.64
N ALA A 1161 -4.25 34.96 14.83
CA ALA A 1161 -4.57 36.01 13.86
C ALA A 1161 -3.41 36.99 13.61
N THR A 1162 -2.52 37.16 14.59
CA THR A 1162 -1.29 37.96 14.43
C THR A 1162 -0.29 37.22 13.55
N HIS A 1163 -0.09 35.91 13.79
CA HIS A 1163 0.80 35.10 12.98
C HIS A 1163 0.30 34.90 11.54
N PHE A 1164 -1.00 34.70 11.30
CA PHE A 1164 -1.52 34.62 9.92
C PHE A 1164 -1.34 35.93 9.15
N ARG A 1165 -1.54 37.10 9.78
CA ARG A 1165 -1.27 38.39 9.12
C ARG A 1165 0.22 38.57 8.80
N ALA A 1166 1.11 38.17 9.70
CA ALA A 1166 2.55 38.22 9.43
C ALA A 1166 2.98 37.23 8.31
N ALA A 1167 2.33 36.07 8.19
CA ALA A 1167 2.54 35.18 7.05
C ALA A 1167 2.10 35.82 5.72
N ILE A 1168 0.96 36.54 5.72
CA ILE A 1168 0.45 37.28 4.55
C ILE A 1168 1.32 38.52 4.22
N GLU A 1169 1.90 39.17 5.24
CA GLU A 1169 2.81 40.31 5.04
C GLU A 1169 4.16 39.85 4.44
N ALA A 1170 4.65 38.68 4.84
CA ALA A 1170 5.85 38.06 4.27
C ALA A 1170 5.61 37.45 2.87
N ASP A 1171 4.48 36.78 2.68
CA ASP A 1171 4.05 36.18 1.42
C ASP A 1171 2.56 36.49 1.15
N PRO A 1172 2.25 37.55 0.37
CA PRO A 1172 0.88 37.88 -0.01
C PRO A 1172 0.17 36.83 -0.87
N ALA A 1173 0.89 35.84 -1.39
CA ALA A 1173 0.33 34.70 -2.12
C ALA A 1173 0.11 33.47 -1.23
N ASN A 1174 0.25 33.59 0.10
CA ASN A 1174 0.10 32.47 1.02
C ASN A 1174 -1.37 32.06 1.20
N ALA A 1175 -1.89 31.26 0.26
CA ALA A 1175 -3.28 30.80 0.25
C ALA A 1175 -3.70 30.11 1.57
N GLY A 1176 -2.77 29.38 2.21
CA GLY A 1176 -3.00 28.74 3.51
C GLY A 1176 -3.26 29.76 4.64
N ALA A 1177 -2.44 30.80 4.75
CA ALA A 1177 -2.63 31.86 5.75
C ALA A 1177 -3.90 32.69 5.46
N HIS A 1178 -4.21 32.96 4.19
CA HIS A 1178 -5.48 33.58 3.77
C HIS A 1178 -6.70 32.74 4.18
N PHE A 1179 -6.72 31.45 3.86
CA PHE A 1179 -7.79 30.52 4.24
C PHE A 1179 -7.97 30.43 5.77
N ASN A 1180 -6.87 30.26 6.50
CA ASN A 1180 -6.90 30.13 7.97
C ASN A 1180 -7.36 31.42 8.66
N LEU A 1181 -6.91 32.59 8.17
CA LEU A 1181 -7.38 33.88 8.67
C LEU A 1181 -8.86 34.11 8.33
N ALA A 1182 -9.30 33.74 7.11
CA ALA A 1182 -10.69 33.85 6.70
C ALA A 1182 -11.62 33.01 7.61
N GLY A 1183 -11.27 31.76 7.90
CA GLY A 1183 -12.04 30.91 8.83
C GLY A 1183 -12.10 31.50 10.25
N LEU A 1184 -11.00 32.05 10.75
CA LEU A 1184 -10.92 32.69 12.07
C LEU A 1184 -11.73 33.99 12.14
N LEU A 1185 -11.76 34.78 11.06
CA LEU A 1185 -12.60 35.98 10.95
C LEU A 1185 -14.08 35.62 10.83
N PHE A 1186 -14.41 34.59 10.03
CA PHE A 1186 -15.76 34.09 9.86
C PHE A 1186 -16.36 33.59 11.19
N GLY A 1187 -15.61 32.79 11.95
CA GLY A 1187 -16.00 32.34 13.30
C GLY A 1187 -16.13 33.47 14.33
N ARG A 1188 -15.58 34.66 14.05
CA ARG A 1188 -15.76 35.89 14.85
C ARG A 1188 -16.90 36.80 14.34
N GLY A 1189 -17.59 36.40 13.28
CA GLY A 1189 -18.66 37.16 12.65
C GLY A 1189 -18.21 38.23 11.63
N ASP A 1190 -16.91 38.40 11.38
CA ASP A 1190 -16.39 39.35 10.39
C ASP A 1190 -16.45 38.75 8.98
N THR A 1191 -17.68 38.53 8.52
CA THR A 1191 -17.99 37.78 7.29
C THR A 1191 -17.45 38.46 6.04
N ARG A 1192 -17.46 39.80 5.98
CA ARG A 1192 -16.98 40.53 4.79
C ARG A 1192 -15.46 40.46 4.65
N ALA A 1193 -14.71 40.60 5.74
CA ALA A 1193 -13.26 40.39 5.72
C ALA A 1193 -12.89 38.92 5.41
N ALA A 1194 -13.68 37.96 5.91
CA ALA A 1194 -13.49 36.54 5.57
C ALA A 1194 -13.67 36.26 4.07
N ILE A 1195 -14.69 36.84 3.42
CA ILE A 1195 -14.91 36.73 1.97
C ILE A 1195 -13.73 37.30 1.16
N GLU A 1196 -13.18 38.44 1.56
CA GLU A 1196 -12.00 39.03 0.91
C GLU A 1196 -10.79 38.09 0.99
N HIS A 1197 -10.51 37.52 2.17
CA HIS A 1197 -9.41 36.57 2.33
C HIS A 1197 -9.64 35.23 1.61
N TYR A 1198 -10.85 34.68 1.59
CA TYR A 1198 -11.18 33.48 0.80
C TYR A 1198 -11.03 33.72 -0.71
N ARG A 1199 -11.47 34.88 -1.23
CA ARG A 1199 -11.28 35.23 -2.65
C ARG A 1199 -9.78 35.34 -2.99
N ALA A 1200 -8.98 35.98 -2.15
CA ALA A 1200 -7.53 36.06 -2.34
C ALA A 1200 -6.83 34.67 -2.29
N ALA A 1201 -7.30 33.74 -1.45
CA ALA A 1201 -6.82 32.36 -1.50
C ALA A 1201 -7.14 31.66 -2.85
N LEU A 1202 -8.31 31.92 -3.44
CA LEU A 1202 -8.70 31.39 -4.76
C LEU A 1202 -8.02 32.08 -5.94
N GLU A 1203 -7.49 33.30 -5.79
CA GLU A 1203 -6.63 33.90 -6.82
C GLU A 1203 -5.33 33.09 -7.01
N VAL A 1204 -4.86 32.43 -5.95
CA VAL A 1204 -3.66 31.58 -5.95
C VAL A 1204 -4.00 30.11 -6.21
N ALA A 1205 -5.11 29.61 -5.65
CA ALA A 1205 -5.56 28.22 -5.79
C ALA A 1205 -7.02 28.15 -6.31
N PRO A 1206 -7.27 28.39 -7.61
CA PRO A 1206 -8.62 28.58 -8.15
C PRO A 1206 -9.56 27.38 -8.04
N ASP A 1207 -9.01 26.17 -7.90
CA ASP A 1207 -9.72 24.89 -7.83
C ASP A 1207 -9.61 24.24 -6.43
N ASP A 1208 -9.32 25.01 -5.37
CA ASP A 1208 -9.35 24.49 -4.00
C ASP A 1208 -10.79 24.29 -3.50
N ALA A 1209 -11.21 23.03 -3.35
CA ALA A 1209 -12.60 22.68 -3.08
C ALA A 1209 -13.09 23.16 -1.69
N ASP A 1210 -12.25 23.09 -0.64
CA ASP A 1210 -12.59 23.59 0.69
C ASP A 1210 -12.70 25.11 0.73
N THR A 1211 -11.81 25.85 0.05
CA THR A 1211 -11.91 27.32 -0.06
C THR A 1211 -13.12 27.73 -0.87
N LEU A 1212 -13.42 27.06 -2.00
CA LEU A 1212 -14.64 27.30 -2.79
C LEU A 1212 -15.91 27.03 -1.96
N TYR A 1213 -15.93 25.95 -1.18
CA TYR A 1213 -17.03 25.59 -0.30
C TYR A 1213 -17.22 26.62 0.82
N ASN A 1214 -16.16 26.96 1.55
CA ASN A 1214 -16.22 27.90 2.67
C ASN A 1214 -16.54 29.33 2.20
N LEU A 1215 -16.06 29.75 1.01
CA LEU A 1215 -16.48 30.99 0.37
C LEU A 1215 -17.97 30.96 0.06
N ALA A 1216 -18.50 29.88 -0.52
CA ALA A 1216 -19.93 29.75 -0.78
C ALA A 1216 -20.79 29.76 0.49
N VAL A 1217 -20.30 29.21 1.61
CA VAL A 1217 -20.95 29.32 2.92
C VAL A 1217 -20.95 30.77 3.42
N ALA A 1218 -19.80 31.46 3.37
CA ALA A 1218 -19.67 32.84 3.82
C ALA A 1218 -20.50 33.83 2.96
N LEU A 1219 -20.54 33.63 1.64
CA LEU A 1219 -21.40 34.39 0.72
C LEU A 1219 -22.89 34.16 1.02
N ARG A 1220 -23.31 32.90 1.23
CA ARG A 1220 -24.71 32.60 1.61
C ARG A 1220 -25.13 33.27 2.93
N SER A 1221 -24.21 33.44 3.89
CA SER A 1221 -24.53 34.10 5.16
C SER A 1221 -24.63 35.63 5.10
N THR A 1222 -24.29 36.29 3.98
CA THR A 1222 -24.49 37.75 3.84
C THR A 1222 -25.95 38.12 3.61
N GLY A 1223 -26.74 37.23 3.01
CA GLY A 1223 -28.13 37.48 2.64
C GLY A 1223 -28.33 38.44 1.46
N ASP A 1224 -27.28 38.73 0.66
CA ASP A 1224 -27.37 39.53 -0.56
C ASP A 1224 -27.69 38.64 -1.78
N ASP A 1225 -28.65 39.06 -2.62
CA ASP A 1225 -29.06 38.32 -3.81
C ASP A 1225 -27.89 38.10 -4.80
N ALA A 1226 -26.93 39.04 -4.87
CA ALA A 1226 -25.76 38.92 -5.75
C ALA A 1226 -24.71 37.94 -5.19
N ASP A 1227 -24.48 37.95 -3.88
CA ASP A 1227 -23.59 36.99 -3.22
C ASP A 1227 -24.18 35.55 -3.30
N ALA A 1228 -25.51 35.41 -3.30
CA ALA A 1228 -26.19 34.12 -3.40
C ALA A 1228 -26.00 33.43 -4.77
N GLU A 1229 -25.99 34.19 -5.88
CA GLU A 1229 -25.69 33.66 -7.22
C GLU A 1229 -24.23 33.20 -7.32
N GLU A 1230 -23.28 34.01 -6.82
CA GLU A 1230 -21.86 33.66 -6.75
C GLU A 1230 -21.62 32.40 -5.88
N ALA A 1231 -22.29 32.31 -4.72
CA ALA A 1231 -22.21 31.14 -3.85
C ALA A 1231 -22.71 29.86 -4.53
N GLY A 1232 -23.76 29.95 -5.35
CA GLY A 1232 -24.26 28.83 -6.15
C GLY A 1232 -23.21 28.31 -7.13
N ALA A 1233 -22.52 29.22 -7.83
CA ALA A 1233 -21.46 28.89 -8.77
C ALA A 1233 -20.23 28.25 -8.09
N HIS A 1234 -19.72 28.85 -7.00
CA HIS A 1234 -18.57 28.30 -6.27
C HIS A 1234 -18.89 26.95 -5.62
N HIS A 1235 -20.09 26.79 -5.05
CA HIS A 1235 -20.51 25.50 -4.47
C HIS A 1235 -20.66 24.40 -5.53
N ALA A 1236 -21.23 24.70 -6.69
CA ALA A 1236 -21.31 23.74 -7.80
C ALA A 1236 -19.91 23.34 -8.31
N ARG A 1237 -18.97 24.30 -8.37
CA ARG A 1237 -17.57 24.04 -8.73
C ARG A 1237 -16.85 23.19 -7.66
N ALA A 1238 -17.06 23.48 -6.37
CA ALA A 1238 -16.51 22.68 -5.27
C ALA A 1238 -16.99 21.21 -5.36
N LEU A 1239 -18.29 20.98 -5.57
CA LEU A 1239 -18.87 19.64 -5.73
C LEU A 1239 -18.40 18.90 -6.99
N ALA A 1240 -18.04 19.63 -8.05
CA ALA A 1240 -17.48 19.04 -9.26
C ALA A 1240 -16.02 18.61 -9.10
N ILE A 1241 -15.29 19.24 -8.17
CA ILE A 1241 -13.89 18.92 -7.84
C ILE A 1241 -13.82 17.84 -6.76
N ASP A 1242 -14.59 18.00 -5.68
CA ASP A 1242 -14.73 17.02 -4.60
C ASP A 1242 -16.23 16.72 -4.34
N PRO A 1243 -16.76 15.62 -4.91
CA PRO A 1243 -18.12 15.17 -4.67
C PRO A 1243 -18.42 14.78 -3.21
N SER A 1244 -17.41 14.54 -2.36
CA SER A 1244 -17.62 14.21 -0.94
C SER A 1244 -18.21 15.38 -0.15
N LEU A 1245 -17.98 16.61 -0.62
CA LEU A 1245 -18.57 17.84 -0.07
C LEU A 1245 -20.10 17.89 -0.21
N ALA A 1246 -20.73 16.99 -0.99
CA ALA A 1246 -22.19 16.88 -1.09
C ALA A 1246 -22.87 16.43 0.22
N ALA A 1247 -22.09 15.90 1.18
CA ALA A 1247 -22.57 15.49 2.50
C ALA A 1247 -22.44 16.60 3.57
N ARG A 1248 -21.83 17.76 3.23
CA ARG A 1248 -21.64 18.93 4.10
C ARG A 1248 -22.66 20.02 3.78
#